data_AF-A0A452TEW0-F1
#
_entry.id   AF-A0A452TEW0-F1
#
_cell.length_a   1.000
_cell.length_b   1.000
_cell.length_c   1.000
_cell.angle_alpha   90.00
_cell.angle_beta   90.00
_cell.angle_gamma   90.00
#
_symmetry.space_group_name_H-M   'P 1'
#
loop_
_entity.id
_entity.type
_entity.pdbx_description
1 polymer ?
#
loop_
_entity_poly.entity_id
_entity_poly.type
_entity_poly.pdbx_seq_one_letter_code
_entity_poly.pdbx_strand_id
1 'polypeptide(L)'
;MGVGVWCLGPPLGPCPPPGPRAPSPARTPGYSGSADVPGGGWGQALPAQGPASTFLPIASSPGRAGQDWVDFGLAEPHTVLFHEPGSSSVWVGGRGKVYLFDFPEGKNASVRTVNIGSTKGSCLDKRDCENYITLLERQGGGLLICGTNARRPSCWRLVNGTVESLGERRGYAPFSPDENSLVLFDGDEVYSTIRKQEYNGKIPRFRRIQGEIELYTSDTVMQNPQFIKATIVHQDQAYDDKIYYFFREDNPDKNPEAPLNVSRVAQLCRGDQGGESSLSVSKWNTFLKAMLVCSDVATNKNFNRLQDVFLLPDPNGQWRDTRVYGVFSNPWNYSAVCVYSLGDIDKVFRTSSLKGYHTSLPNPRPGKCLPDRQPIPTETFQVADSHPEVAQRVEPMGPLKTPLFHSKYHYQKVAVHRMQASGGETFHVLYLTTDRGTIHKVVESEEREHSLVFNIMEIQPFHHPAAIQALSLDTERRKLYVSSQWEVSQVPLDLCEVYGGGGPGRPPADCGWGLTPPSNSRPVLQSINPAEPHTECPNPKPDKAPLQKVSLARNSRYYLSCPMESRHATYSWRHEENVEQSCEPGHQSPNCILFIENLTARQYGHYRCEAQEGSYFREAQHWELLPEDGATAEHLLGRARALATSLWLGVLPTLALGLLVH
;
A
#
# COMPACT_ATOMS: atom_id res chain seq x y z
N MET A 1 9.52 -66.37 -13.46
CA MET A 1 10.57 -65.54 -14.08
C MET A 1 10.93 -64.50 -13.02
N GLY A 2 11.89 -64.71 -12.10
CA GLY A 2 13.33 -64.84 -12.31
C GLY A 2 13.86 -63.49 -12.80
N VAL A 3 14.64 -62.68 -12.07
CA VAL A 3 15.78 -62.95 -11.18
C VAL A 3 15.89 -61.82 -10.13
N GLY A 4 16.29 -62.15 -8.90
CA GLY A 4 16.63 -61.18 -7.85
C GLY A 4 18.13 -61.09 -7.59
N VAL A 5 18.56 -60.11 -6.77
CA VAL A 5 19.80 -60.17 -5.98
C VAL A 5 19.58 -59.45 -4.65
N TRP A 6 19.98 -60.14 -3.57
CA TRP A 6 19.99 -59.75 -2.16
C TRP A 6 21.27 -58.99 -1.80
N CYS A 7 21.24 -58.20 -0.71
CA CYS A 7 22.28 -58.26 0.35
C CYS A 7 21.80 -57.60 1.65
N LEU A 8 21.96 -58.33 2.76
CA LEU A 8 21.59 -58.00 4.15
C LEU A 8 22.84 -57.60 4.98
N GLY A 9 22.77 -56.46 5.69
CA GLY A 9 23.29 -56.16 7.05
C GLY A 9 24.81 -56.05 7.35
N PRO A 10 25.22 -55.63 8.58
CA PRO A 10 24.54 -54.81 9.61
C PRO A 10 25.52 -53.75 10.27
N PRO A 11 25.43 -53.30 11.55
CA PRO A 11 25.44 -51.87 11.95
C PRO A 11 26.74 -51.39 12.65
N LEU A 12 26.98 -50.06 12.71
CA LEU A 12 27.97 -49.45 13.60
C LEU A 12 27.38 -48.24 14.34
N GLY A 13 27.60 -48.23 15.66
CA GLY A 13 27.00 -47.34 16.65
C GLY A 13 27.69 -45.97 16.84
N PRO A 14 27.45 -45.29 17.98
CA PRO A 14 27.47 -43.83 18.12
C PRO A 14 28.81 -43.24 18.56
N CYS A 15 29.03 -41.95 18.27
CA CYS A 15 30.16 -41.16 18.77
C CYS A 15 29.70 -40.00 19.70
N PRO A 16 30.59 -39.52 20.61
CA PRO A 16 30.26 -39.04 21.96
C PRO A 16 30.30 -37.49 22.11
N PRO A 17 30.00 -36.92 23.30
CA PRO A 17 29.81 -35.48 23.50
C PRO A 17 31.10 -34.76 23.99
N PRO A 18 31.18 -33.43 23.91
CA PRO A 18 32.15 -32.66 24.68
C PRO A 18 31.54 -32.09 25.99
N GLY A 19 32.21 -32.38 27.10
CA GLY A 19 32.00 -31.80 28.42
C GLY A 19 32.77 -30.49 28.67
N PRO A 20 32.79 -29.97 29.92
CA PRO A 20 32.51 -28.57 30.24
C PRO A 20 33.74 -27.71 30.56
N ARG A 21 33.59 -26.38 30.53
CA ARG A 21 34.42 -25.44 31.29
C ARG A 21 33.60 -24.25 31.83
N ALA A 22 33.76 -24.02 33.13
CA ALA A 22 33.48 -22.78 33.89
C ALA A 22 34.78 -22.44 34.66
N PRO A 23 34.91 -21.35 35.45
CA PRO A 23 34.16 -20.09 35.55
C PRO A 23 35.09 -18.82 35.51
N SER A 24 34.45 -17.65 35.69
CA SER A 24 34.86 -16.23 35.82
C SER A 24 36.08 -15.93 36.75
N PRO A 25 36.66 -14.69 36.79
CA PRO A 25 36.04 -13.56 37.52
C PRO A 25 36.36 -12.08 37.09
N ALA A 26 35.43 -11.18 37.48
CA ALA A 26 35.56 -9.82 38.04
C ALA A 26 36.60 -8.77 37.54
N ARG A 27 36.15 -7.55 37.21
CA ARG A 27 36.29 -6.30 38.03
C ARG A 27 35.80 -5.04 37.29
N THR A 28 35.24 -4.12 38.08
CA THR A 28 34.69 -2.77 37.82
C THR A 28 35.82 -1.68 37.80
N PRO A 29 35.56 -0.36 38.01
CA PRO A 29 35.01 0.66 37.08
C PRO A 29 35.92 1.94 37.01
N GLY A 30 35.54 2.98 36.25
CA GLY A 30 36.15 4.32 36.36
C GLY A 30 35.38 5.39 35.57
N TYR A 31 34.55 6.21 36.24
CA TYR A 31 34.79 7.63 36.65
C TYR A 31 34.69 8.63 35.47
N SER A 32 33.58 9.39 35.38
CA SER A 32 33.37 10.79 35.86
C SER A 32 33.81 11.85 34.83
N GLY A 33 33.13 12.95 34.54
CA GLY A 33 31.96 13.60 35.10
C GLY A 33 31.96 15.08 34.63
N SER A 34 30.79 15.74 34.78
CA SER A 34 30.56 17.20 34.91
C SER A 34 31.02 18.14 33.78
N ALA A 35 30.10 18.78 33.03
CA ALA A 35 29.27 19.95 33.38
C ALA A 35 30.02 21.28 33.18
N ASP A 36 29.54 22.11 32.25
CA ASP A 36 28.95 23.42 32.59
C ASP A 36 28.53 24.23 31.34
N VAL A 37 27.31 24.74 31.43
CA VAL A 37 26.61 25.80 30.66
C VAL A 37 26.74 27.06 31.55
N PRO A 38 26.79 28.35 31.10
CA PRO A 38 25.60 29.01 30.55
C PRO A 38 25.71 30.34 29.75
N GLY A 39 24.55 30.73 29.20
CA GLY A 39 24.10 32.13 28.99
C GLY A 39 24.24 32.65 27.55
N GLY A 40 23.26 33.30 26.90
CA GLY A 40 21.94 33.82 27.28
C GLY A 40 21.54 34.91 26.27
N GLY A 41 20.24 35.15 26.04
CA GLY A 41 19.77 36.33 25.30
C GLY A 41 18.36 36.21 24.67
N TRP A 42 17.39 36.87 25.28
CA TRP A 42 15.97 36.95 24.90
C TRP A 42 15.65 38.24 24.11
N GLY A 43 14.58 38.25 23.28
CA GLY A 43 13.93 39.51 22.87
C GLY A 43 12.98 39.48 21.65
N GLN A 44 11.71 39.11 21.90
CA GLN A 44 10.40 39.52 21.31
C GLN A 44 10.26 40.17 19.91
N ALA A 45 9.29 39.69 19.10
CA ALA A 45 8.01 40.38 18.80
C ALA A 45 7.29 39.85 17.53
N LEU A 46 5.96 39.71 17.59
CA LEU A 46 4.98 39.60 16.49
C LEU A 46 4.16 40.91 16.47
N PRO A 47 3.65 41.43 15.32
CA PRO A 47 2.37 40.93 14.79
C PRO A 47 2.07 41.07 13.26
N ALA A 48 1.05 40.29 12.83
CA ALA A 48 -0.06 40.57 11.89
C ALA A 48 0.07 40.61 10.33
N GLN A 49 -0.61 39.62 9.71
CA GLN A 49 -1.57 39.63 8.56
C GLN A 49 -1.15 40.04 7.12
N GLY A 50 -1.61 39.25 6.13
CA GLY A 50 -1.23 39.18 4.69
C GLY A 50 -1.84 40.26 3.76
N PRO A 51 -2.08 40.03 2.43
CA PRO A 51 -2.34 38.75 1.72
C PRO A 51 -1.62 38.54 0.34
N ALA A 52 -1.92 37.39 -0.27
CA ALA A 52 -2.05 37.12 -1.73
C ALA A 52 -0.82 36.79 -2.62
N SER A 53 -0.65 35.48 -2.84
CA SER A 53 -0.52 34.77 -4.13
C SER A 53 0.34 35.35 -5.27
N THR A 54 1.40 34.63 -5.63
CA THR A 54 1.66 34.28 -7.04
C THR A 54 2.40 32.94 -7.11
N PHE A 55 1.63 31.85 -7.21
CA PHE A 55 2.18 30.54 -7.58
C PHE A 55 2.27 30.51 -9.11
N LEU A 56 3.49 30.31 -9.62
CA LEU A 56 3.72 30.01 -11.03
C LEU A 56 3.33 28.55 -11.29
N PRO A 57 2.67 28.26 -12.43
CA PRO A 57 2.17 26.93 -12.73
C PRO A 57 3.33 26.01 -13.07
N ILE A 58 3.48 24.93 -12.32
CA ILE A 58 4.23 23.76 -12.78
C ILE A 58 3.23 22.94 -13.61
N ALA A 59 3.62 22.65 -14.85
CA ALA A 59 2.79 21.98 -15.85
C ALA A 59 2.15 20.70 -15.29
N SER A 60 0.82 20.73 -15.17
CA SER A 60 -0.02 19.55 -15.04
C SER A 60 0.09 18.74 -16.33
N SER A 61 0.48 17.47 -16.22
CA SER A 61 0.24 16.51 -17.30
C SER A 61 -1.27 16.48 -17.59
N PRO A 62 -1.71 16.46 -18.86
CA PRO A 62 -3.09 16.11 -19.19
C PRO A 62 -3.39 14.73 -18.61
N GLY A 63 -4.64 14.52 -18.16
CA GLY A 63 -5.10 13.24 -17.64
C GLY A 63 -4.64 12.08 -18.53
N ARG A 64 -4.04 11.06 -17.91
CA ARG A 64 -3.67 9.83 -18.61
C ARG A 64 -4.97 9.21 -19.12
N ALA A 65 -4.98 8.80 -20.38
CA ALA A 65 -6.15 8.20 -21.00
C ALA A 65 -6.59 6.94 -20.21
N GLY A 66 -7.91 6.86 -19.94
CA GLY A 66 -8.54 5.75 -19.22
C GLY A 66 -8.64 5.88 -17.69
N GLN A 67 -8.09 6.94 -17.08
CA GLN A 67 -8.24 7.21 -15.65
C GLN A 67 -9.28 8.30 -15.43
N ASP A 68 -10.41 7.92 -14.85
CA ASP A 68 -11.50 8.85 -14.53
C ASP A 68 -11.48 9.18 -13.04
N TRP A 69 -11.57 10.47 -12.72
CA TRP A 69 -11.69 10.94 -11.33
C TRP A 69 -12.91 11.86 -11.19
N VAL A 70 -13.52 11.83 -10.00
CA VAL A 70 -14.64 12.69 -9.66
C VAL A 70 -14.46 13.21 -8.23
N ASP A 71 -14.48 14.53 -8.08
CA ASP A 71 -14.33 15.23 -6.80
C ASP A 71 -15.61 15.17 -5.96
N PHE A 72 -15.46 15.17 -4.63
CA PHE A 72 -16.57 15.35 -3.68
C PHE A 72 -17.10 16.79 -3.64
N GLY A 73 -16.33 17.76 -4.14
CA GLY A 73 -16.58 19.20 -4.04
C GLY A 73 -16.18 19.83 -2.70
N LEU A 74 -16.19 19.07 -1.60
CA LEU A 74 -15.67 19.46 -0.29
C LEU A 74 -14.79 18.34 0.27
N ALA A 75 -13.83 18.69 1.13
CA ALA A 75 -12.98 17.70 1.77
C ALA A 75 -13.76 16.81 2.73
N GLU A 76 -13.63 15.49 2.56
CA GLU A 76 -14.22 14.44 3.39
C GLU A 76 -13.08 13.71 4.15
N PRO A 77 -12.79 14.08 5.41
CA PRO A 77 -11.65 13.53 6.14
C PRO A 77 -11.83 12.06 6.55
N HIS A 78 -13.08 11.59 6.61
CA HIS A 78 -13.43 10.22 6.98
C HIS A 78 -14.43 9.66 5.98
N THR A 79 -14.00 8.64 5.24
CA THR A 79 -14.82 8.00 4.22
C THR A 79 -14.82 6.49 4.33
N VAL A 80 -15.92 5.87 3.95
CA VAL A 80 -16.02 4.42 3.69
C VAL A 80 -16.41 4.21 2.23
N LEU A 81 -15.75 3.28 1.54
CA LEU A 81 -16.04 2.96 0.14
C LEU A 81 -16.65 1.57 0.06
N PHE A 82 -17.78 1.47 -0.64
CA PHE A 82 -18.44 0.22 -0.98
C PHE A 82 -18.65 0.14 -2.48
N HIS A 83 -18.29 -1.00 -3.06
CA HIS A 83 -18.42 -1.27 -4.48
C HIS A 83 -18.68 -2.76 -4.69
N GLU A 84 -19.70 -3.09 -5.47
CA GLU A 84 -20.01 -4.45 -5.89
C GLU A 84 -19.25 -4.73 -7.20
N PRO A 85 -18.43 -5.79 -7.28
CA PRO A 85 -17.74 -6.18 -8.51
C PRO A 85 -18.70 -6.25 -9.71
N GLY A 86 -18.27 -5.78 -10.87
CA GLY A 86 -19.10 -5.74 -12.08
C GLY A 86 -20.00 -4.50 -12.19
N SER A 87 -20.23 -3.76 -11.10
CA SER A 87 -21.09 -2.58 -11.11
C SER A 87 -20.41 -1.34 -11.70
N SER A 88 -21.20 -0.41 -12.25
CA SER A 88 -20.71 0.95 -12.53
C SER A 88 -20.77 1.87 -11.32
N SER A 89 -21.52 1.49 -10.30
CA SER A 89 -21.78 2.32 -9.14
C SER A 89 -20.71 2.11 -8.05
N VAL A 90 -20.23 3.22 -7.51
CA VAL A 90 -19.36 3.25 -6.32
C VAL A 90 -20.03 4.12 -5.26
N TRP A 91 -20.23 3.55 -4.08
CA TRP A 91 -20.87 4.23 -2.95
C TRP A 91 -19.80 4.67 -1.97
N VAL A 92 -19.80 5.96 -1.61
CA VAL A 92 -18.87 6.51 -0.62
C VAL A 92 -19.63 7.20 0.49
N GLY A 93 -19.49 6.71 1.72
CA GLY A 93 -20.02 7.37 2.90
C GLY A 93 -19.11 8.52 3.30
N GLY A 94 -19.68 9.70 3.59
CA GLY A 94 -18.94 10.87 4.07
C GLY A 94 -19.68 11.57 5.21
N ARG A 95 -19.44 12.86 5.38
CA ARG A 95 -20.08 13.67 6.43
C ARG A 95 -21.51 14.07 6.04
N GLY A 96 -22.48 13.45 6.73
CA GLY A 96 -23.90 13.75 6.64
C GLY A 96 -24.57 13.30 5.35
N LYS A 97 -23.90 12.46 4.55
CA LYS A 97 -24.37 12.03 3.23
C LYS A 97 -23.62 10.80 2.72
N VAL A 98 -24.21 10.17 1.71
CA VAL A 98 -23.59 9.14 0.88
C VAL A 98 -23.48 9.67 -0.55
N TYR A 99 -22.30 9.55 -1.14
CA TYR A 99 -22.03 9.81 -2.54
C TYR A 99 -22.26 8.52 -3.33
N LEU A 100 -22.96 8.65 -4.46
CA LEU A 100 -23.15 7.63 -5.47
C LEU A 100 -22.43 8.11 -6.72
N PHE A 101 -21.25 7.54 -6.98
CA PHE A 101 -20.53 7.73 -8.22
C PHE A 101 -20.97 6.69 -9.24
N ASP A 102 -21.05 7.11 -10.49
CA ASP A 102 -21.29 6.23 -11.64
C ASP A 102 -20.12 6.36 -12.60
N PHE A 103 -19.45 5.24 -12.87
CA PHE A 103 -18.32 5.11 -13.80
C PHE A 103 -18.72 4.22 -14.99
N PRO A 104 -19.60 4.70 -15.89
CA PRO A 104 -20.00 3.99 -17.09
C PRO A 104 -18.83 3.85 -18.06
N GLU A 105 -18.69 2.66 -18.67
CA GLU A 105 -17.59 2.42 -19.60
C GLU A 105 -17.71 3.30 -20.87
N GLY A 106 -16.63 4.00 -21.22
CA GLY A 106 -16.58 4.88 -22.40
C GLY A 106 -17.42 6.15 -22.31
N LYS A 107 -17.89 6.54 -21.12
CA LYS A 107 -18.67 7.76 -20.87
C LYS A 107 -18.13 8.47 -19.64
N ASN A 108 -18.40 9.77 -19.55
CA ASN A 108 -17.96 10.57 -18.40
C ASN A 108 -18.58 10.06 -17.10
N ALA A 109 -17.75 9.96 -16.07
CA ALA A 109 -18.19 9.66 -14.73
C ALA A 109 -19.06 10.78 -14.14
N SER A 110 -19.95 10.44 -13.22
CA SER A 110 -20.84 11.40 -12.56
C SER A 110 -21.03 11.08 -11.08
N VAL A 111 -21.50 12.05 -10.31
CA VAL A 111 -21.77 11.90 -8.86
C VAL A 111 -23.16 12.40 -8.50
N ARG A 112 -23.83 11.66 -7.61
CA ARG A 112 -25.09 12.04 -6.96
C ARG A 112 -24.91 11.93 -5.45
N THR A 113 -25.64 12.73 -4.68
CA THR A 113 -25.55 12.73 -3.22
C THR A 113 -26.89 12.39 -2.60
N VAL A 114 -26.87 11.51 -1.61
CA VAL A 114 -28.01 11.18 -0.75
C VAL A 114 -27.72 11.73 0.63
N ASN A 115 -28.44 12.78 1.04
CA ASN A 115 -28.23 13.42 2.35
C ASN A 115 -28.81 12.55 3.47
N ILE A 116 -27.98 12.28 4.49
CA ILE A 116 -28.32 11.56 5.71
C ILE A 116 -27.75 12.37 6.87
N GLY A 117 -28.31 13.57 7.06
CA GLY A 117 -27.88 14.50 8.10
C GLY A 117 -28.11 13.94 9.50
N SER A 118 -27.51 14.58 10.50
CA SER A 118 -27.73 14.19 11.89
C SER A 118 -29.17 14.47 12.31
N THR A 119 -29.75 13.54 13.06
CA THR A 119 -31.15 13.60 13.54
C THR A 119 -31.36 14.57 14.71
N LYS A 120 -30.29 15.19 15.22
CA LYS A 120 -30.33 16.08 16.39
C LYS A 120 -29.80 17.47 16.03
N GLY A 121 -30.64 18.50 16.20
CA GLY A 121 -30.32 19.90 15.86
C GLY A 121 -29.49 20.68 16.90
N SER A 122 -28.94 20.04 17.93
CA SER A 122 -28.12 20.75 18.95
C SER A 122 -27.31 19.77 19.80
N CYS A 123 -25.99 19.74 19.60
CA CYS A 123 -25.04 19.32 20.64
C CYS A 123 -24.25 20.55 21.10
N LEU A 124 -23.79 20.49 22.35
CA LEU A 124 -23.10 21.61 23.01
C LEU A 124 -21.74 21.91 22.37
N ASP A 125 -21.09 20.90 21.78
CA ASP A 125 -19.87 21.05 20.98
C ASP A 125 -20.19 20.81 19.49
N LYS A 126 -19.87 21.80 18.65
CA LYS A 126 -20.10 21.74 17.19
C LYS A 126 -19.25 20.67 16.50
N ARG A 127 -18.15 20.21 17.09
CA ARG A 127 -17.24 19.23 16.46
C ARG A 127 -17.81 17.80 16.40
N ASP A 128 -18.74 17.48 17.30
CA ASP A 128 -19.26 16.12 17.50
C ASP A 128 -20.71 15.93 17.04
N CYS A 129 -21.28 16.89 16.31
CA CYS A 129 -22.70 16.88 15.90
C CYS A 129 -23.00 16.29 14.54
N GLU A 130 -21.97 15.87 13.83
CA GLU A 130 -22.11 15.40 12.46
C GLU A 130 -22.49 13.91 12.44
N ASN A 131 -23.07 13.49 11.32
CA ASN A 131 -23.30 12.07 11.04
C ASN A 131 -22.24 11.58 10.05
N TYR A 132 -21.15 11.00 10.53
CA TYR A 132 -20.17 10.38 9.66
C TYR A 132 -20.65 8.99 9.29
N ILE A 133 -20.83 8.73 7.99
CA ILE A 133 -21.18 7.41 7.50
C ILE A 133 -19.91 6.54 7.53
N THR A 134 -19.94 5.48 8.33
CA THR A 134 -18.78 4.61 8.58
C THR A 134 -18.99 3.17 8.11
N LEU A 135 -20.22 2.83 7.70
CA LEU A 135 -20.56 1.50 7.21
C LEU A 135 -21.54 1.60 6.05
N LEU A 136 -21.21 0.88 4.98
CA LEU A 136 -22.04 0.64 3.80
C LEU A 136 -21.99 -0.86 3.51
N GLU A 137 -23.16 -1.50 3.47
CA GLU A 137 -23.27 -2.95 3.23
C GLU A 137 -24.52 -3.25 2.42
N ARG A 138 -24.45 -4.18 1.46
CA ARG A 138 -25.65 -4.59 0.72
C ARG A 138 -26.42 -5.63 1.51
N GLN A 139 -27.70 -5.36 1.84
CA GLN A 139 -28.54 -6.30 2.58
C GLN A 139 -30.00 -6.25 2.11
N GLY A 140 -30.61 -7.43 1.89
CA GLY A 140 -32.07 -7.56 1.70
C GLY A 140 -32.63 -6.70 0.56
N GLY A 141 -31.92 -6.64 -0.57
CA GLY A 141 -32.31 -5.85 -1.75
C GLY A 141 -31.98 -4.35 -1.69
N GLY A 142 -31.57 -3.83 -0.53
CA GLY A 142 -31.18 -2.42 -0.34
C GLY A 142 -29.73 -2.25 0.12
N LEU A 143 -29.31 -1.00 0.27
CA LEU A 143 -28.02 -0.63 0.88
C LEU A 143 -28.25 -0.23 2.34
N LEU A 144 -27.66 -0.98 3.27
CA LEU A 144 -27.58 -0.64 4.68
C LEU A 144 -26.51 0.44 4.86
N ILE A 145 -26.88 1.52 5.53
CA ILE A 145 -26.02 2.68 5.76
C ILE A 145 -26.02 2.94 7.26
N CYS A 146 -24.86 2.95 7.92
CA CYS A 146 -24.77 3.29 9.34
C CYS A 146 -23.72 4.37 9.59
N GLY A 147 -23.99 5.22 10.58
CA GLY A 147 -23.13 6.35 10.90
C GLY A 147 -23.21 6.78 12.36
N THR A 148 -22.28 7.67 12.73
CA THR A 148 -22.08 8.15 14.10
C THR A 148 -23.29 8.92 14.64
N ASN A 149 -24.05 9.60 13.76
CA ASN A 149 -25.26 10.36 14.04
C ASN A 149 -25.19 11.19 15.35
N ALA A 150 -24.22 12.11 15.43
CA ALA A 150 -23.99 12.93 16.62
C ALA A 150 -23.79 12.09 17.91
N ARG A 151 -22.89 11.11 17.84
CA ARG A 151 -22.58 10.14 18.91
C ARG A 151 -23.78 9.24 19.30
N ARG A 152 -24.70 8.98 18.39
CA ARG A 152 -25.82 8.05 18.57
C ARG A 152 -25.88 7.05 17.40
N PRO A 153 -24.98 6.06 17.36
CA PRO A 153 -24.86 5.09 16.26
C PRO A 153 -26.20 4.62 15.71
N SER A 154 -26.50 4.97 14.47
CA SER A 154 -27.81 4.74 13.84
C SER A 154 -27.63 4.21 12.43
N CYS A 155 -28.66 3.53 11.93
CA CYS A 155 -28.68 2.98 10.58
C CYS A 155 -29.90 3.42 9.78
N TRP A 156 -29.74 3.36 8.47
CA TRP A 156 -30.75 3.63 7.45
C TRP A 156 -30.67 2.55 6.38
N ARG A 157 -31.76 2.39 5.64
CA ARG A 157 -31.83 1.53 4.46
C ARG A 157 -32.16 2.37 3.25
N LEU A 158 -31.35 2.27 2.21
CA LEU A 158 -31.61 2.90 0.91
C LEU A 158 -32.15 1.85 -0.05
N VAL A 159 -33.39 2.03 -0.50
CA VAL A 159 -34.05 1.18 -1.51
C VAL A 159 -34.69 2.09 -2.57
N ASN A 160 -34.37 1.86 -3.85
CA ASN A 160 -34.95 2.61 -4.98
C ASN A 160 -34.91 4.14 -4.78
N GLY A 161 -33.81 4.67 -4.23
CA GLY A 161 -33.64 6.11 -3.97
C GLY A 161 -34.36 6.65 -2.72
N THR A 162 -35.11 5.81 -1.99
CA THR A 162 -35.79 6.20 -0.74
C THR A 162 -34.96 5.76 0.46
N VAL A 163 -34.72 6.70 1.39
CA VAL A 163 -33.99 6.45 2.64
C VAL A 163 -35.00 6.20 3.77
N GLU A 164 -34.98 5.00 4.32
CA GLU A 164 -35.76 4.61 5.49
C GLU A 164 -34.86 4.59 6.73
N SER A 165 -35.28 5.22 7.83
CA SER A 165 -34.52 5.14 9.09
C SER A 165 -34.80 3.84 9.83
N LEU A 166 -33.74 3.13 10.22
CA LEU A 166 -33.83 1.91 11.05
C LEU A 166 -33.59 2.21 12.54
N GLY A 167 -33.40 3.48 12.90
CA GLY A 167 -33.15 3.94 14.27
C GLY A 167 -31.74 3.63 14.80
N GLU A 168 -31.60 3.72 16.12
CA GLU A 168 -30.35 3.48 16.84
C GLU A 168 -29.97 1.99 16.78
N ARG A 169 -28.77 1.69 16.26
CA ARG A 169 -28.24 0.33 16.11
C ARG A 169 -26.81 0.27 16.61
N ARG A 170 -26.67 0.06 17.92
CA ARG A 170 -25.40 0.01 18.63
C ARG A 170 -24.54 -1.15 18.13
N GLY A 171 -23.25 -0.88 17.92
CA GLY A 171 -22.30 -1.86 17.39
C GLY A 171 -22.15 -1.87 15.86
N TYR A 172 -23.03 -1.19 15.11
CA TYR A 172 -22.91 -1.08 13.64
C TYR A 172 -22.08 0.13 13.20
N ALA A 173 -22.03 1.18 14.02
CA ALA A 173 -21.23 2.38 13.79
C ALA A 173 -20.61 2.86 15.11
N PRO A 174 -19.42 3.47 15.09
CA PRO A 174 -18.77 4.01 16.27
C PRO A 174 -19.40 5.32 16.73
N PHE A 175 -19.00 5.81 17.91
CA PHE A 175 -19.46 7.10 18.43
C PHE A 175 -18.67 8.26 17.80
N SER A 176 -17.39 8.03 17.47
CA SER A 176 -16.51 8.94 16.74
C SER A 176 -15.95 8.28 15.47
N PRO A 177 -15.76 9.04 14.37
CA PRO A 177 -15.22 8.48 13.12
C PRO A 177 -13.75 8.02 13.23
N ASP A 178 -13.00 8.49 14.23
CA ASP A 178 -11.59 8.12 14.44
C ASP A 178 -11.40 6.76 15.12
N GLU A 179 -12.48 6.10 15.56
CA GLU A 179 -12.39 4.82 16.25
C GLU A 179 -12.03 3.67 15.28
N ASN A 180 -11.05 2.85 15.67
CA ASN A 180 -10.69 1.63 14.95
C ASN A 180 -11.86 0.62 14.98
N SER A 181 -12.62 0.62 13.90
CA SER A 181 -13.91 -0.07 13.79
C SER A 181 -13.83 -1.15 12.71
N LEU A 182 -14.39 -2.31 13.02
CA LEU A 182 -14.50 -3.43 12.09
C LEU A 182 -15.86 -4.09 12.29
N VAL A 183 -16.59 -4.29 11.19
CA VAL A 183 -17.88 -4.99 11.16
C VAL A 183 -17.80 -6.05 10.06
N LEU A 184 -18.27 -7.26 10.35
CA LEU A 184 -18.30 -8.39 9.41
C LEU A 184 -19.73 -8.91 9.35
N PHE A 185 -20.23 -9.10 8.12
CA PHE A 185 -21.54 -9.67 7.83
C PHE A 185 -21.39 -11.09 7.30
N ASP A 186 -22.28 -11.98 7.76
CA ASP A 186 -22.36 -13.36 7.28
C ASP A 186 -23.80 -13.87 7.39
N GLY A 187 -24.54 -13.77 6.29
CA GLY A 187 -25.99 -14.01 6.28
C GLY A 187 -26.71 -13.03 7.22
N ASP A 188 -27.43 -13.59 8.19
CA ASP A 188 -28.16 -12.83 9.21
C ASP A 188 -27.34 -12.56 10.49
N GLU A 189 -26.12 -13.10 10.57
CA GLU A 189 -25.21 -12.83 11.69
C GLU A 189 -24.31 -11.63 11.40
N VAL A 190 -24.06 -10.82 12.44
CA VAL A 190 -23.20 -9.64 12.35
C VAL A 190 -22.21 -9.67 13.50
N TYR A 191 -20.93 -9.50 13.16
CA TYR A 191 -19.83 -9.42 14.11
C TYR A 191 -19.24 -8.02 14.11
N SER A 192 -18.83 -7.52 15.28
CA SER A 192 -18.34 -6.16 15.42
C SER A 192 -17.34 -5.99 16.56
N THR A 193 -16.37 -5.10 16.33
CA THR A 193 -15.42 -4.65 17.35
C THR A 193 -15.90 -3.40 18.11
N ILE A 194 -16.95 -2.76 17.61
CA ILE A 194 -17.45 -1.48 18.07
C ILE A 194 -18.16 -1.62 19.42
N ARG A 195 -17.94 -0.66 20.30
CA ARG A 195 -18.58 -0.60 21.62
C ARG A 195 -20.07 -0.30 21.47
N LYS A 196 -20.93 -1.00 22.22
CA LYS A 196 -22.38 -0.75 22.23
C LYS A 196 -22.78 0.48 23.07
N GLN A 197 -21.96 0.89 24.02
CA GLN A 197 -22.21 2.05 24.90
C GLN A 197 -20.93 2.89 24.98
N GLU A 198 -21.06 4.21 24.99
CA GLU A 198 -19.93 5.14 24.96
C GLU A 198 -19.06 5.06 26.22
N TYR A 199 -19.72 4.93 27.38
CA TYR A 199 -19.09 4.78 28.68
C TYR A 199 -18.58 3.37 28.96
N ASN A 200 -18.75 2.41 28.03
CA ASN A 200 -18.14 1.09 28.21
C ASN A 200 -16.62 1.23 28.35
N GLY A 201 -16.06 0.48 29.29
CA GLY A 201 -14.64 0.53 29.64
C GLY A 201 -13.69 0.41 28.46
N LYS A 202 -12.41 0.73 28.69
CA LYS A 202 -11.36 0.86 27.67
C LYS A 202 -10.96 -0.46 26.97
N ILE A 203 -11.64 -1.57 27.22
CA ILE A 203 -11.30 -2.91 26.70
C ILE A 203 -12.05 -3.12 25.36
N PRO A 204 -11.33 -3.12 24.21
CA PRO A 204 -11.94 -3.47 22.93
C PRO A 204 -12.28 -4.96 22.90
N ARG A 205 -13.38 -5.33 22.24
CA ARG A 205 -13.84 -6.73 22.17
C ARG A 205 -14.34 -7.05 20.78
N PHE A 206 -14.18 -8.28 20.35
CA PHE A 206 -14.87 -8.83 19.18
C PHE A 206 -16.19 -9.47 19.63
N ARG A 207 -17.31 -9.06 19.04
CA ARG A 207 -18.66 -9.48 19.44
C ARG A 207 -19.45 -10.08 18.28
N ARG A 208 -20.32 -11.04 18.55
CA ARG A 208 -21.50 -11.29 17.70
C ARG A 208 -22.63 -10.39 18.18
N ILE A 209 -22.96 -9.35 17.41
CA ILE A 209 -23.97 -8.34 17.79
C ILE A 209 -25.37 -8.67 17.26
N GLN A 210 -25.45 -9.49 16.22
CA GLN A 210 -26.69 -10.05 15.67
C GLN A 210 -26.44 -11.53 15.39
N GLY A 211 -27.38 -12.37 15.81
CA GLY A 211 -27.31 -13.82 15.72
C GLY A 211 -28.15 -14.44 16.84
N GLU A 212 -28.07 -15.76 17.01
CA GLU A 212 -28.90 -16.45 18.01
C GLU A 212 -28.56 -16.05 19.45
N ILE A 213 -27.26 -15.87 19.75
CA ILE A 213 -26.79 -15.40 21.06
C ILE A 213 -25.71 -14.33 20.88
N GLU A 214 -25.73 -13.31 21.74
CA GLU A 214 -24.66 -12.31 21.79
C GLU A 214 -23.46 -12.89 22.55
N LEU A 215 -22.31 -12.96 21.87
CA LEU A 215 -21.03 -13.40 22.44
C LEU A 215 -20.02 -12.27 22.40
N TYR A 216 -19.13 -12.22 23.38
CA TYR A 216 -18.02 -11.27 23.43
C TYR A 216 -16.72 -11.91 23.89
N THR A 217 -15.58 -11.37 23.44
CA THR A 217 -14.25 -11.83 23.89
C THR A 217 -14.02 -11.44 25.34
N SER A 218 -13.44 -12.32 26.15
CA SER A 218 -13.09 -12.04 27.55
C SER A 218 -12.00 -10.95 27.68
N ASP A 219 -11.70 -10.55 28.92
CA ASP A 219 -10.74 -9.48 29.21
C ASP A 219 -9.28 -9.95 29.07
N THR A 220 -9.05 -11.26 29.11
CA THR A 220 -7.71 -11.88 29.14
C THR A 220 -7.13 -12.10 27.74
N VAL A 221 -7.98 -12.21 26.72
CA VAL A 221 -7.56 -12.71 25.40
C VAL A 221 -6.78 -11.70 24.56
N MET A 222 -6.93 -10.40 24.79
CA MET A 222 -6.31 -9.33 23.98
C MET A 222 -5.78 -8.18 24.83
N GLN A 223 -4.69 -7.55 24.39
CA GLN A 223 -4.04 -6.43 25.08
C GLN A 223 -3.97 -5.20 24.17
N ASN A 224 -4.87 -4.23 24.35
CA ASN A 224 -4.97 -3.02 23.52
C ASN A 224 -4.99 -3.31 21.99
N PRO A 225 -5.91 -4.17 21.50
CA PRO A 225 -5.91 -4.58 20.12
C PRO A 225 -6.27 -3.42 19.17
N GLN A 226 -5.65 -3.43 18.00
CA GLN A 226 -6.00 -2.63 16.82
C GLN A 226 -6.36 -3.60 15.70
N PHE A 227 -7.62 -3.65 15.31
CA PHE A 227 -8.17 -4.58 14.32
C PHE A 227 -7.88 -4.11 12.89
N ILE A 228 -7.57 -5.07 12.01
CA ILE A 228 -7.24 -4.84 10.60
C ILE A 228 -8.34 -5.40 9.70
N LYS A 229 -8.65 -6.70 9.84
CA LYS A 229 -9.63 -7.38 8.97
C LYS A 229 -10.20 -8.62 9.66
N ALA A 230 -11.40 -9.03 9.25
CA ALA A 230 -12.01 -10.28 9.65
C ALA A 230 -12.63 -10.97 8.43
N THR A 231 -12.76 -12.29 8.49
CA THR A 231 -13.36 -13.11 7.44
C THR A 231 -13.96 -14.37 8.03
N ILE A 232 -14.98 -14.89 7.36
CA ILE A 232 -15.48 -16.25 7.57
C ILE A 232 -14.69 -17.20 6.67
N VAL A 233 -14.42 -18.39 7.17
CA VAL A 233 -13.80 -19.49 6.43
C VAL A 233 -14.67 -20.71 6.62
N HIS A 234 -15.33 -21.11 5.54
CA HIS A 234 -16.10 -22.35 5.50
C HIS A 234 -15.13 -23.53 5.39
N GLN A 235 -15.19 -24.45 6.35
CA GLN A 235 -14.31 -25.61 6.39
C GLN A 235 -15.00 -26.85 5.81
N ASP A 236 -14.37 -28.02 5.95
CA ASP A 236 -14.86 -29.28 5.39
C ASP A 236 -16.25 -29.68 5.94
N GLN A 237 -16.59 -29.24 7.16
CA GLN A 237 -17.88 -29.44 7.81
C GLN A 237 -18.42 -28.09 8.29
N ALA A 238 -19.71 -27.83 8.10
CA ALA A 238 -20.32 -26.53 8.40
C ALA A 238 -20.22 -26.12 9.88
N TYR A 239 -20.27 -27.08 10.82
CA TYR A 239 -20.09 -26.78 12.25
C TYR A 239 -18.65 -26.37 12.59
N ASP A 240 -17.70 -26.68 11.70
CA ASP A 240 -16.29 -26.35 11.82
C ASP A 240 -15.93 -25.02 11.14
N ASP A 241 -16.92 -24.28 10.61
CA ASP A 241 -16.73 -22.93 10.09
C ASP A 241 -16.03 -22.03 11.13
N LYS A 242 -15.02 -21.30 10.67
CA LYS A 242 -14.21 -20.42 11.53
C LYS A 242 -14.39 -18.97 11.14
N ILE A 243 -14.30 -18.10 12.14
CA ILE A 243 -14.08 -16.67 11.97
C ILE A 243 -12.60 -16.41 12.23
N TYR A 244 -11.88 -15.90 11.24
CA TYR A 244 -10.52 -15.42 11.42
C TYR A 244 -10.50 -13.91 11.44
N TYR A 245 -9.73 -13.33 12.36
CA TYR A 245 -9.49 -11.90 12.35
C TYR A 245 -8.05 -11.55 12.70
N PHE A 246 -7.59 -10.47 12.11
CA PHE A 246 -6.22 -10.01 12.09
C PHE A 246 -6.13 -8.69 12.84
N PHE A 247 -5.16 -8.58 13.73
CA PHE A 247 -5.00 -7.41 14.58
C PHE A 247 -3.56 -7.24 15.04
N ARG A 248 -3.23 -6.04 15.53
CA ARG A 248 -2.02 -5.77 16.32
C ARG A 248 -2.41 -5.65 17.78
N GLU A 249 -1.52 -6.01 18.68
CA GLU A 249 -1.71 -5.80 20.13
C GLU A 249 -0.38 -5.50 20.79
N ASP A 250 -0.42 -5.10 22.07
CA ASP A 250 0.78 -4.94 22.88
C ASP A 250 1.50 -6.29 23.03
N ASN A 251 2.83 -6.26 22.97
CA ASN A 251 3.63 -7.46 23.15
C ASN A 251 3.55 -7.91 24.63
N PRO A 252 3.20 -9.19 24.90
CA PRO A 252 3.29 -9.73 26.25
C PRO A 252 4.74 -9.80 26.75
N ASP A 253 5.73 -9.90 25.87
CA ASP A 253 7.14 -9.84 26.23
C ASP A 253 7.51 -8.41 26.68
N LYS A 254 8.02 -8.28 27.91
CA LYS A 254 8.42 -7.01 28.53
C LYS A 254 9.93 -6.80 28.53
N ASN A 255 10.69 -7.66 27.87
CA ASN A 255 12.11 -7.43 27.63
C ASN A 255 12.31 -6.08 26.91
N PRO A 256 13.26 -5.23 27.33
CA PRO A 256 13.48 -3.91 26.72
C PRO A 256 13.81 -3.94 25.22
N GLU A 257 14.34 -5.06 24.74
CA GLU A 257 14.67 -5.29 23.32
C GLU A 257 13.49 -5.81 22.51
N ALA A 258 12.42 -6.25 23.16
CA ALA A 258 11.24 -6.76 22.48
C ALA A 258 10.47 -5.61 21.81
N PRO A 259 9.92 -5.83 20.60
CA PRO A 259 9.09 -4.81 19.97
C PRO A 259 7.84 -4.54 20.82
N LEU A 260 7.41 -3.28 20.86
CA LEU A 260 6.25 -2.84 21.65
C LEU A 260 4.95 -3.55 21.26
N ASN A 261 4.76 -3.80 19.96
CA ASN A 261 3.56 -4.42 19.41
C ASN A 261 3.89 -5.64 18.56
N VAL A 262 2.96 -6.59 18.54
CA VAL A 262 3.02 -7.82 17.75
C VAL A 262 1.79 -7.96 16.86
N SER A 263 1.95 -8.69 15.76
CA SER A 263 0.86 -8.98 14.81
C SER A 263 0.26 -10.34 15.10
N ARG A 264 -1.07 -10.44 15.03
CA ARG A 264 -1.85 -11.61 15.42
C ARG A 264 -2.86 -12.00 14.35
N VAL A 265 -3.09 -13.31 14.28
CA VAL A 265 -4.34 -13.89 13.76
C VAL A 265 -5.05 -14.59 14.91
N ALA A 266 -6.35 -14.40 15.04
CA ALA A 266 -7.19 -15.13 15.97
C ALA A 266 -8.24 -15.95 15.23
N GLN A 267 -8.67 -17.04 15.86
CA GLN A 267 -9.78 -17.88 15.39
C GLN A 267 -10.92 -17.93 16.40
N LEU A 268 -12.13 -18.08 15.89
CA LEU A 268 -13.34 -18.42 16.62
C LEU A 268 -14.13 -19.46 15.82
N CYS A 269 -14.91 -20.29 16.50
CA CYS A 269 -15.93 -21.10 15.83
C CYS A 269 -17.15 -20.23 15.54
N ARG A 270 -17.63 -20.24 14.29
CA ARG A 270 -18.86 -19.53 13.90
C ARG A 270 -20.05 -19.99 14.74
N GLY A 271 -20.17 -21.31 14.92
CA GLY A 271 -21.24 -21.96 15.68
C GLY A 271 -21.07 -21.97 17.21
N ASP A 272 -20.16 -21.17 17.79
CA ASP A 272 -19.95 -21.14 19.25
C ASP A 272 -21.25 -20.76 19.99
N GLN A 273 -21.59 -21.54 21.03
CA GLN A 273 -22.76 -21.36 21.88
C GLN A 273 -22.43 -20.77 23.26
N GLY A 274 -21.17 -20.39 23.49
CA GLY A 274 -20.67 -19.98 24.80
C GLY A 274 -20.38 -21.18 25.71
N GLY A 275 -20.36 -20.92 27.02
CA GLY A 275 -20.05 -21.93 28.04
C GLY A 275 -21.23 -22.39 28.89
N GLU A 276 -21.00 -23.48 29.60
CA GLU A 276 -21.99 -24.09 30.51
C GLU A 276 -22.26 -23.26 31.77
N SER A 277 -21.28 -22.46 32.21
CA SER A 277 -21.38 -21.66 33.42
C SER A 277 -22.04 -20.30 33.14
N SER A 278 -22.69 -19.73 34.16
CA SER A 278 -23.28 -18.40 34.07
C SER A 278 -22.27 -17.29 33.73
N LEU A 279 -20.98 -17.48 34.04
CA LEU A 279 -19.91 -16.52 33.75
C LEU A 279 -19.28 -16.68 32.35
N SER A 280 -19.58 -17.78 31.64
CA SER A 280 -19.03 -18.10 30.32
C SER A 280 -20.09 -18.21 29.22
N VAL A 281 -21.38 -18.27 29.56
CA VAL A 281 -22.49 -18.39 28.59
C VAL A 281 -22.53 -17.28 27.54
N SER A 282 -22.03 -16.07 27.86
CA SER A 282 -21.98 -14.92 26.95
C SER A 282 -20.57 -14.62 26.40
N LYS A 283 -19.59 -15.49 26.67
CA LYS A 283 -18.22 -15.34 26.17
C LYS A 283 -17.97 -16.25 24.99
N TRP A 284 -17.09 -15.83 24.09
CA TRP A 284 -16.48 -16.76 23.14
C TRP A 284 -15.65 -17.78 23.89
N ASN A 285 -15.93 -19.07 23.70
CA ASN A 285 -15.21 -20.16 24.36
C ASN A 285 -14.22 -20.86 23.44
N THR A 286 -14.22 -20.51 22.16
CA THR A 286 -13.38 -21.09 21.10
C THR A 286 -12.27 -20.16 20.63
N PHE A 287 -12.03 -19.06 21.33
CA PHE A 287 -10.96 -18.11 21.01
C PHE A 287 -9.59 -18.74 21.18
N LEU A 288 -8.76 -18.62 20.14
CA LEU A 288 -7.31 -18.76 20.21
C LEU A 288 -6.65 -17.68 19.35
N LYS A 289 -5.43 -17.26 19.70
CA LYS A 289 -4.60 -16.37 18.89
C LYS A 289 -3.20 -16.94 18.64
N ALA A 290 -2.62 -16.61 17.49
CA ALA A 290 -1.26 -16.94 17.11
C ALA A 290 -0.49 -15.70 16.67
N MET A 291 0.82 -15.69 16.87
CA MET A 291 1.70 -14.65 16.33
C MET A 291 1.89 -14.84 14.82
N LEU A 292 1.65 -13.79 14.03
CA LEU A 292 2.05 -13.73 12.62
C LEU A 292 3.46 -13.18 12.51
N VAL A 293 4.35 -13.94 11.87
CA VAL A 293 5.75 -13.55 11.66
C VAL A 293 5.98 -13.19 10.20
N CYS A 294 6.61 -12.04 9.98
CA CYS A 294 7.10 -11.63 8.67
C CYS A 294 8.54 -11.13 8.82
N SER A 295 9.51 -12.01 8.58
CA SER A 295 10.93 -11.74 8.77
C SER A 295 11.77 -12.36 7.68
N ASP A 296 12.70 -11.58 7.13
CA ASP A 296 13.69 -12.09 6.19
C ASP A 296 14.88 -12.68 6.96
N VAL A 297 15.02 -14.00 6.85
CA VAL A 297 16.06 -14.78 7.54
C VAL A 297 17.46 -14.44 7.03
N ALA A 298 17.60 -14.09 5.75
CA ALA A 298 18.91 -13.80 5.14
C ALA A 298 19.49 -12.48 5.63
N THR A 299 18.65 -11.45 5.78
CA THR A 299 19.08 -10.12 6.25
C THR A 299 18.77 -9.84 7.72
N ASN A 300 18.17 -10.80 8.42
CA ASN A 300 17.68 -10.67 9.80
C ASN A 300 16.77 -9.44 10.01
N LYS A 301 15.99 -9.07 8.99
CA LYS A 301 15.03 -7.96 9.06
C LYS A 301 13.67 -8.46 9.49
N ASN A 302 13.13 -7.87 10.55
CA ASN A 302 11.81 -8.20 11.08
C ASN A 302 10.80 -7.08 10.81
N PHE A 303 9.58 -7.47 10.42
CA PHE A 303 8.46 -6.57 10.15
C PHE A 303 7.28 -6.98 11.04
N ASN A 304 7.19 -6.36 12.23
CA ASN A 304 6.29 -6.78 13.30
C ASN A 304 4.93 -6.06 13.30
N ARG A 305 4.73 -5.04 12.46
CA ARG A 305 3.53 -4.17 12.45
C ARG A 305 2.68 -4.41 11.21
N LEU A 306 1.75 -5.37 11.26
CA LEU A 306 0.76 -5.64 10.22
C LEU A 306 -0.05 -4.38 9.91
N GLN A 307 -0.18 -3.98 8.65
CA GLN A 307 -0.93 -2.81 8.18
C GLN A 307 -2.28 -3.21 7.60
N ASP A 308 -2.29 -4.19 6.69
CA ASP A 308 -3.48 -4.63 5.96
C ASP A 308 -3.36 -6.11 5.56
N VAL A 309 -4.51 -6.72 5.27
CA VAL A 309 -4.63 -8.12 4.86
C VAL A 309 -5.56 -8.25 3.65
N PHE A 310 -5.15 -9.04 2.66
CA PHE A 310 -5.99 -9.43 1.53
C PHE A 310 -6.06 -10.95 1.42
N LEU A 311 -7.28 -11.48 1.28
CA LEU A 311 -7.51 -12.91 1.06
C LEU A 311 -7.73 -13.14 -0.44
N LEU A 312 -6.98 -14.08 -1.00
CA LEU A 312 -7.12 -14.52 -2.37
C LEU A 312 -7.54 -16.01 -2.36
N PRO A 313 -8.83 -16.31 -2.58
CA PRO A 313 -9.32 -17.68 -2.65
C PRO A 313 -8.64 -18.47 -3.76
N ASP A 314 -8.41 -19.76 -3.52
CA ASP A 314 -7.88 -20.70 -4.50
C ASP A 314 -8.87 -20.89 -5.68
N PRO A 315 -8.41 -20.99 -6.94
CA PRO A 315 -9.29 -21.23 -8.09
C PRO A 315 -10.14 -22.49 -7.97
N ASN A 316 -9.64 -23.53 -7.30
CA ASN A 316 -10.34 -24.81 -7.16
C ASN A 316 -11.35 -24.80 -6.00
N GLY A 317 -11.50 -23.67 -5.30
CA GLY A 317 -12.38 -23.54 -4.15
C GLY A 317 -11.86 -24.23 -2.88
N GLN A 318 -10.62 -24.73 -2.87
CA GLN A 318 -10.03 -25.34 -1.69
C GLN A 318 -9.69 -24.26 -0.66
N TRP A 319 -10.44 -24.22 0.44
CA TRP A 319 -10.26 -23.19 1.47
C TRP A 319 -8.85 -23.20 2.10
N ARG A 320 -8.23 -24.38 2.22
CA ARG A 320 -6.87 -24.55 2.78
C ARG A 320 -5.80 -23.81 1.97
N ASP A 321 -6.01 -23.71 0.66
CA ASP A 321 -5.07 -23.11 -0.28
C ASP A 321 -5.34 -21.62 -0.51
N THR A 322 -6.36 -21.06 0.17
CA THR A 322 -6.60 -19.61 0.18
C THR A 322 -5.38 -18.89 0.75
N ARG A 323 -4.83 -17.98 -0.06
CA ARG A 323 -3.65 -17.19 0.28
C ARG A 323 -4.05 -15.95 1.07
N VAL A 324 -3.34 -15.68 2.14
CA VAL A 324 -3.50 -14.50 2.99
C VAL A 324 -2.27 -13.62 2.80
N TYR A 325 -2.42 -12.54 2.05
CA TYR A 325 -1.38 -11.54 1.83
C TYR A 325 -1.43 -10.53 2.97
N GLY A 326 -0.35 -10.44 3.76
CA GLY A 326 -0.21 -9.45 4.83
C GLY A 326 0.87 -8.42 4.48
N VAL A 327 0.55 -7.14 4.60
CA VAL A 327 1.53 -6.04 4.52
C VAL A 327 2.01 -5.73 5.92
N PHE A 328 3.31 -5.78 6.15
CA PHE A 328 3.91 -5.49 7.45
C PHE A 328 4.87 -4.32 7.32
N SER A 329 5.03 -3.58 8.40
CA SER A 329 6.05 -2.54 8.51
C SER A 329 6.90 -2.73 9.77
N ASN A 330 8.02 -2.03 9.83
CA ASN A 330 8.91 -1.97 10.98
C ASN A 330 8.97 -0.55 11.56
N PRO A 331 9.76 -0.29 12.64
CA PRO A 331 9.86 1.04 13.26
C PRO A 331 10.41 2.16 12.34
N TRP A 332 11.09 1.81 11.24
CA TRP A 332 11.57 2.77 10.23
C TRP A 332 10.55 2.99 9.10
N ASN A 333 9.34 2.45 9.21
CA ASN A 333 8.31 2.44 8.18
C ASN A 333 8.73 1.77 6.87
N TYR A 334 9.76 0.92 6.90
CA TYR A 334 10.02 0.00 5.80
C TYR A 334 9.00 -1.11 5.83
N SER A 335 8.66 -1.63 4.65
CA SER A 335 7.55 -2.58 4.51
C SER A 335 7.98 -3.88 3.84
N ALA A 336 7.27 -4.95 4.18
CA ALA A 336 7.38 -6.25 3.57
C ALA A 336 6.00 -6.84 3.32
N VAL A 337 5.90 -7.70 2.31
CA VAL A 337 4.68 -8.46 2.04
C VAL A 337 4.96 -9.93 2.33
N CYS A 338 4.19 -10.55 3.22
CA CYS A 338 4.26 -11.98 3.50
C CYS A 338 2.97 -12.66 3.05
N VAL A 339 3.09 -13.90 2.58
CA VAL A 339 1.95 -14.70 2.14
C VAL A 339 1.82 -15.91 3.06
N TYR A 340 0.62 -16.17 3.56
CA TYR A 340 0.29 -17.32 4.41
C TYR A 340 -0.81 -18.16 3.74
N SER A 341 -0.96 -19.42 4.12
CA SER A 341 -2.12 -20.23 3.73
C SER A 341 -3.09 -20.36 4.90
N LEU A 342 -4.41 -20.40 4.62
CA LEU A 342 -5.39 -20.74 5.66
C LEU A 342 -5.17 -22.15 6.22
N GLY A 343 -4.64 -23.08 5.41
CA GLY A 343 -4.27 -24.42 5.83
C GLY A 343 -3.18 -24.44 6.91
N ASP A 344 -2.11 -23.66 6.74
CA ASP A 344 -1.03 -23.55 7.74
C ASP A 344 -1.51 -22.87 9.02
N ILE A 345 -2.35 -21.84 8.90
CA ILE A 345 -2.99 -21.16 10.04
C ILE A 345 -3.85 -22.15 10.84
N ASP A 346 -4.75 -22.87 10.18
CA ASP A 346 -5.62 -23.88 10.80
C ASP A 346 -4.79 -24.99 11.47
N LYS A 347 -3.73 -25.47 10.79
CA LYS A 347 -2.82 -26.47 11.35
C LYS A 347 -2.20 -26.00 12.66
N VAL A 348 -1.68 -24.77 12.71
CA VAL A 348 -1.10 -24.19 13.94
C VAL A 348 -2.12 -24.21 15.08
N PHE A 349 -3.36 -23.77 14.85
CA PHE A 349 -4.39 -23.78 15.89
C PHE A 349 -4.77 -25.20 16.35
N ARG A 350 -4.86 -26.15 15.42
CA ARG A 350 -5.23 -27.54 15.72
C ARG A 350 -4.13 -28.34 16.40
N THR A 351 -2.85 -28.04 16.16
CA THR A 351 -1.75 -28.91 16.61
C THR A 351 -0.83 -28.30 17.67
N SER A 352 -0.71 -26.97 17.75
CA SER A 352 0.27 -26.33 18.64
C SER A 352 -0.03 -26.54 20.14
N SER A 353 0.95 -26.46 21.03
CA SER A 353 0.68 -26.31 22.46
C SER A 353 0.21 -24.88 22.77
N LEU A 354 -0.36 -24.65 23.96
CA LEU A 354 -0.67 -23.31 24.44
C LEU A 354 0.53 -22.74 25.20
N LYS A 355 0.86 -21.48 24.96
CA LYS A 355 2.02 -20.82 25.57
C LYS A 355 1.82 -20.72 27.08
N GLY A 356 2.79 -21.22 27.84
CA GLY A 356 2.73 -21.25 29.31
C GLY A 356 1.92 -22.43 29.90
N TYR A 357 1.33 -23.28 29.06
CA TYR A 357 0.58 -24.46 29.50
C TYR A 357 1.39 -25.74 29.22
N HIS A 358 1.78 -26.45 30.28
CA HIS A 358 2.70 -27.58 30.20
C HIS A 358 2.06 -28.94 30.49
N THR A 359 0.77 -28.98 30.83
CA THR A 359 0.03 -30.22 31.10
C THR A 359 -0.70 -30.71 29.85
N SER A 360 -1.25 -31.92 29.90
CA SER A 360 -2.11 -32.47 28.85
C SER A 360 -3.33 -31.57 28.65
N LEU A 361 -3.65 -31.26 27.40
CA LEU A 361 -4.83 -30.45 27.05
C LEU A 361 -6.13 -31.21 27.34
N PRO A 362 -7.20 -30.51 27.76
CA PRO A 362 -8.50 -31.13 27.99
C PRO A 362 -9.13 -31.65 26.69
N ASN A 363 -10.12 -32.53 26.83
CA ASN A 363 -10.96 -33.01 25.73
C ASN A 363 -12.40 -32.50 25.95
N PRO A 364 -12.98 -31.72 25.03
CA PRO A 364 -12.46 -31.30 23.74
C PRO A 364 -11.29 -30.32 23.86
N ARG A 365 -10.41 -30.33 22.85
CA ARG A 365 -9.25 -29.43 22.77
C ARG A 365 -9.70 -27.96 22.71
N PRO A 366 -9.04 -27.03 23.42
CA PRO A 366 -9.30 -25.59 23.31
C PRO A 366 -9.32 -25.11 21.86
N GLY A 367 -10.32 -24.30 21.50
CA GLY A 367 -10.51 -23.75 20.15
C GLY A 367 -11.15 -24.69 19.13
N LYS A 368 -11.42 -25.96 19.47
CA LYS A 368 -12.12 -26.90 18.59
C LYS A 368 -13.62 -26.62 18.59
N CYS A 369 -14.26 -26.64 17.42
CA CYS A 369 -15.72 -26.55 17.31
C CYS A 369 -16.39 -27.87 17.66
N LEU A 370 -17.58 -27.79 18.25
CA LEU A 370 -18.36 -28.96 18.63
C LEU A 370 -19.55 -29.14 17.69
N PRO A 371 -19.89 -30.40 17.32
CA PRO A 371 -21.09 -30.69 16.57
C PRO A 371 -22.34 -30.46 17.44
N ASP A 372 -23.52 -30.52 16.81
CA ASP A 372 -24.83 -30.48 17.47
C ASP A 372 -25.06 -29.29 18.40
N ARG A 373 -24.32 -28.19 18.17
CA ARG A 373 -24.44 -26.94 18.94
C ARG A 373 -24.21 -27.14 20.44
N GLN A 374 -23.30 -28.03 20.81
CA GLN A 374 -22.95 -28.24 22.22
C GLN A 374 -22.14 -27.06 22.76
N PRO A 375 -22.40 -26.60 24.00
CA PRO A 375 -21.55 -25.60 24.65
C PRO A 375 -20.17 -26.19 24.96
N ILE A 376 -19.16 -25.34 25.02
CA ILE A 376 -17.80 -25.79 25.37
C ILE A 376 -17.74 -26.12 26.87
N PRO A 377 -17.22 -27.30 27.26
CA PRO A 377 -17.08 -27.68 28.66
C PRO A 377 -16.27 -26.67 29.46
N THR A 378 -16.67 -26.46 30.71
CA THR A 378 -16.08 -25.44 31.59
C THR A 378 -14.55 -25.61 31.75
N GLU A 379 -14.07 -26.84 31.88
CA GLU A 379 -12.63 -27.14 31.99
C GLU A 379 -11.84 -26.73 30.73
N THR A 380 -12.38 -27.01 29.55
CA THR A 380 -11.79 -26.59 28.27
C THR A 380 -11.75 -25.07 28.15
N PHE A 381 -12.84 -24.40 28.51
CA PHE A 381 -12.92 -22.94 28.47
C PHE A 381 -11.91 -22.29 29.42
N GLN A 382 -11.77 -22.76 30.66
CA GLN A 382 -10.82 -22.21 31.63
C GLN A 382 -9.38 -22.25 31.12
N VAL A 383 -8.99 -23.33 30.44
CA VAL A 383 -7.67 -23.45 29.80
C VAL A 383 -7.54 -22.45 28.63
N ALA A 384 -8.54 -22.36 27.77
CA ALA A 384 -8.54 -21.42 26.64
C ALA A 384 -8.47 -19.94 27.08
N ASP A 385 -9.23 -19.58 28.11
CA ASP A 385 -9.34 -18.20 28.62
C ASP A 385 -8.06 -17.74 29.35
N SER A 386 -7.37 -18.68 30.02
CA SER A 386 -6.12 -18.41 30.73
C SER A 386 -4.87 -18.50 29.84
N HIS A 387 -4.90 -19.34 28.80
CA HIS A 387 -3.78 -19.55 27.87
C HIS A 387 -4.22 -19.41 26.40
N PRO A 388 -4.70 -18.22 25.98
CA PRO A 388 -5.31 -18.04 24.66
C PRO A 388 -4.30 -17.99 23.49
N GLU A 389 -3.01 -17.83 23.78
CA GLU A 389 -1.95 -17.78 22.76
C GLU A 389 -1.35 -19.16 22.53
N VAL A 390 -1.34 -19.62 21.27
CA VAL A 390 -0.60 -20.84 20.88
C VAL A 390 0.91 -20.58 20.87
N ALA A 391 1.71 -21.60 21.19
CA ALA A 391 3.15 -21.48 21.31
C ALA A 391 3.87 -21.37 19.95
N GLN A 392 3.36 -22.06 18.93
CA GLN A 392 3.91 -22.01 17.57
C GLN A 392 3.47 -20.73 16.86
N ARG A 393 4.39 -20.16 16.07
CA ARG A 393 4.12 -18.97 15.26
C ARG A 393 3.58 -19.37 13.89
N VAL A 394 2.78 -18.50 13.29
CA VAL A 394 2.36 -18.61 11.89
C VAL A 394 3.42 -17.94 11.03
N GLU A 395 3.99 -18.71 10.11
CA GLU A 395 5.12 -18.32 9.25
C GLU A 395 4.68 -18.29 7.78
N PRO A 396 5.36 -17.49 6.92
CA PRO A 396 5.02 -17.41 5.50
C PRO A 396 5.10 -18.75 4.78
N MET A 397 4.35 -18.85 3.67
CA MET A 397 4.36 -20.02 2.77
C MET A 397 5.75 -20.26 2.16
N GLY A 398 5.95 -21.49 1.70
CA GLY A 398 7.16 -21.91 1.02
C GLY A 398 8.27 -22.39 1.97
N PRO A 399 9.31 -23.04 1.43
CA PRO A 399 10.34 -23.69 2.23
C PRO A 399 11.20 -22.71 3.04
N LEU A 400 11.41 -21.49 2.51
CA LEU A 400 12.27 -20.48 3.14
C LEU A 400 11.55 -19.61 4.18
N LYS A 401 10.21 -19.65 4.25
CA LYS A 401 9.40 -18.90 5.22
C LYS A 401 9.79 -17.42 5.35
N THR A 402 10.06 -16.79 4.20
CA THR A 402 10.57 -15.41 4.09
C THR A 402 9.51 -14.53 3.42
N PRO A 403 9.57 -13.18 3.54
CA PRO A 403 8.65 -12.30 2.82
C PRO A 403 8.77 -12.51 1.31
N LEU A 404 7.65 -12.30 0.60
CA LEU A 404 7.62 -12.26 -0.85
C LEU A 404 8.64 -11.23 -1.37
N PHE A 405 8.64 -10.04 -0.75
CA PHE A 405 9.70 -9.04 -0.91
C PHE A 405 9.64 -8.02 0.23
N HIS A 406 10.67 -7.19 0.35
CA HIS A 406 10.69 -6.04 1.24
C HIS A 406 11.23 -4.79 0.54
N SER A 407 10.82 -3.61 0.98
CA SER A 407 11.30 -2.33 0.43
C SER A 407 11.37 -1.24 1.50
N LYS A 408 12.02 -0.13 1.16
CA LYS A 408 12.07 1.06 2.03
C LYS A 408 10.80 1.92 1.95
N TYR A 409 9.83 1.57 1.10
CA TYR A 409 8.55 2.24 1.03
C TYR A 409 7.68 1.89 2.24
N HIS A 410 6.84 2.85 2.66
CA HIS A 410 5.82 2.61 3.66
C HIS A 410 4.49 2.24 2.99
N TYR A 411 4.22 0.95 2.88
CA TYR A 411 2.96 0.44 2.35
C TYR A 411 1.89 0.39 3.43
N GLN A 412 0.65 0.68 3.05
CA GLN A 412 -0.50 0.76 3.96
C GLN A 412 -1.60 -0.24 3.64
N LYS A 413 -1.94 -0.44 2.36
CA LYS A 413 -3.02 -1.35 1.91
C LYS A 413 -2.54 -2.24 0.77
N VAL A 414 -3.20 -3.39 0.61
CA VAL A 414 -2.93 -4.33 -0.50
C VAL A 414 -4.22 -4.85 -1.12
N ALA A 415 -4.24 -4.91 -2.44
CA ALA A 415 -5.17 -5.74 -3.21
C ALA A 415 -4.39 -6.66 -4.15
N VAL A 416 -4.87 -7.88 -4.36
CA VAL A 416 -4.17 -8.85 -5.21
C VAL A 416 -5.12 -9.37 -6.30
N HIS A 417 -4.68 -9.26 -7.54
CA HIS A 417 -5.37 -9.82 -8.70
C HIS A 417 -4.60 -11.02 -9.23
N ARG A 418 -5.28 -12.18 -9.32
CA ARG A 418 -4.78 -13.33 -10.05
C ARG A 418 -5.19 -13.21 -11.51
N MET A 419 -4.23 -13.31 -12.40
CA MET A 419 -4.45 -13.19 -13.83
C MET A 419 -3.68 -14.25 -14.62
N GLN A 420 -4.17 -14.53 -15.83
CA GLN A 420 -3.49 -15.40 -16.78
C GLN A 420 -2.92 -14.55 -17.91
N ALA A 421 -1.63 -14.74 -18.18
CA ALA A 421 -0.99 -14.18 -19.37
C ALA A 421 -1.45 -14.90 -20.63
N SER A 422 -1.17 -14.31 -21.80
CA SER A 422 -1.54 -14.87 -23.10
C SER A 422 -0.90 -16.25 -23.37
N GLY A 423 0.28 -16.50 -22.80
CA GLY A 423 0.97 -17.80 -22.81
C GLY A 423 0.41 -18.86 -21.86
N GLY A 424 -0.66 -18.57 -21.11
CA GLY A 424 -1.28 -19.49 -20.15
C GLY A 424 -0.63 -19.51 -18.75
N GLU A 425 0.47 -18.79 -18.55
CA GLU A 425 1.11 -18.62 -17.25
C GLU A 425 0.24 -17.78 -16.32
N THR A 426 0.20 -18.14 -15.03
CA THR A 426 -0.59 -17.44 -14.03
C THR A 426 0.32 -16.54 -13.20
N PHE A 427 -0.08 -15.27 -13.06
CA PHE A 427 0.61 -14.27 -12.28
C PHE A 427 -0.28 -13.74 -11.16
N HIS A 428 0.35 -13.39 -10.04
CA HIS A 428 -0.30 -12.63 -8.98
C HIS A 428 0.20 -11.20 -9.01
N VAL A 429 -0.71 -10.25 -9.22
CA VAL A 429 -0.39 -8.82 -9.30
C VAL A 429 -0.89 -8.13 -8.05
N LEU A 430 0.04 -7.54 -7.30
CA LEU A 430 -0.21 -6.81 -6.07
C LEU A 430 -0.32 -5.31 -6.38
N TYR A 431 -1.35 -4.67 -5.83
CA TYR A 431 -1.54 -3.23 -5.82
C TYR A 431 -1.34 -2.72 -4.40
N LEU A 432 -0.24 -2.02 -4.18
CA LEU A 432 0.20 -1.58 -2.85
C LEU A 432 0.13 -0.06 -2.73
N THR A 433 -0.61 0.43 -1.75
CA THR A 433 -0.73 1.89 -1.53
C THR A 433 0.43 2.37 -0.65
N THR A 434 1.01 3.52 -0.99
CA THR A 434 2.05 4.18 -0.19
C THR A 434 1.45 5.23 0.73
N ASP A 435 2.19 5.61 1.77
CA ASP A 435 1.90 6.77 2.63
C ASP A 435 1.99 8.12 1.91
N ARG A 436 2.46 8.13 0.65
CA ARG A 436 2.55 9.30 -0.24
C ARG A 436 1.36 9.43 -1.20
N GLY A 437 0.40 8.52 -1.13
CA GLY A 437 -0.77 8.56 -1.99
C GLY A 437 -0.59 7.90 -3.36
N THR A 438 0.50 7.15 -3.56
CA THR A 438 0.77 6.44 -4.83
C THR A 438 0.46 4.95 -4.70
N ILE A 439 0.36 4.26 -5.85
CA ILE A 439 0.10 2.82 -5.94
C ILE A 439 1.26 2.16 -6.67
N HIS A 440 1.87 1.16 -6.06
CA HIS A 440 2.83 0.29 -6.71
C HIS A 440 2.12 -0.95 -7.27
N LYS A 441 2.34 -1.23 -8.55
CA LYS A 441 1.92 -2.47 -9.22
C LYS A 441 3.10 -3.44 -9.20
N VAL A 442 3.01 -4.51 -8.43
CA VAL A 442 4.08 -5.48 -8.22
C VAL A 442 3.64 -6.84 -8.74
N VAL A 443 4.46 -7.50 -9.56
CA VAL A 443 4.17 -8.81 -10.12
C VAL A 443 4.94 -9.88 -9.33
N GLU A 444 4.23 -10.89 -8.86
CA GLU A 444 4.75 -12.14 -8.32
C GLU A 444 4.66 -13.21 -9.43
N SER A 445 5.83 -13.73 -9.83
CA SER A 445 5.95 -14.87 -10.75
C SER A 445 6.43 -16.11 -10.00
N GLU A 446 5.77 -17.24 -10.23
CA GLU A 446 6.17 -18.54 -9.69
C GLU A 446 7.20 -19.21 -10.62
N GLU A 447 8.47 -18.80 -10.51
CA GLU A 447 9.57 -19.58 -11.11
C GLU A 447 9.99 -20.73 -10.18
N ARG A 448 10.42 -21.86 -10.80
CA ARG A 448 10.60 -23.17 -10.15
C ARG A 448 11.65 -23.22 -9.03
N GLU A 449 12.51 -22.20 -8.89
CA GLU A 449 13.52 -22.15 -7.82
C GLU A 449 13.47 -20.88 -6.96
N HIS A 450 13.07 -19.72 -7.49
CA HIS A 450 12.84 -18.48 -6.73
C HIS A 450 11.59 -17.75 -7.25
N SER A 451 10.75 -17.24 -6.35
CA SER A 451 9.70 -16.29 -6.74
C SER A 451 10.34 -14.98 -7.16
N LEU A 452 10.22 -14.63 -8.45
CA LEU A 452 10.64 -13.33 -8.93
C LEU A 452 9.55 -12.31 -8.62
N VAL A 453 9.95 -11.23 -7.95
CA VAL A 453 9.06 -10.15 -7.56
C VAL A 453 9.59 -8.85 -8.12
N PHE A 454 8.77 -8.14 -8.88
CA PHE A 454 9.19 -6.94 -9.57
C PHE A 454 8.12 -5.85 -9.52
N ASN A 455 8.52 -4.65 -9.12
CA ASN A 455 7.67 -3.47 -9.15
C ASN A 455 7.65 -2.89 -10.57
N ILE A 456 6.59 -3.12 -11.32
CA ILE A 456 6.52 -2.71 -12.73
C ILE A 456 6.14 -1.24 -12.91
N MET A 457 5.48 -0.61 -11.91
CA MET A 457 4.95 0.74 -12.07
C MET A 457 4.58 1.39 -10.72
N GLU A 458 4.81 2.69 -10.63
CA GLU A 458 4.22 3.58 -9.63
C GLU A 458 3.17 4.50 -10.29
N ILE A 459 1.94 4.48 -9.76
CA ILE A 459 0.79 5.25 -10.26
C ILE A 459 0.46 6.34 -9.25
N GLN A 460 0.28 7.58 -9.72
CA GLN A 460 -0.38 8.63 -8.96
C GLN A 460 -1.87 8.65 -9.36
N PRO A 461 -2.78 8.06 -8.56
CA PRO A 461 -4.19 7.87 -8.93
C PRO A 461 -5.02 9.16 -8.89
N PHE A 462 -4.49 10.25 -8.33
CA PHE A 462 -5.27 11.45 -8.02
C PHE A 462 -4.81 12.66 -8.84
N HIS A 463 -5.76 13.53 -9.19
CA HIS A 463 -5.46 14.83 -9.75
C HIS A 463 -4.79 15.72 -8.70
N HIS A 464 -5.26 15.64 -7.45
CA HIS A 464 -4.66 16.31 -6.30
C HIS A 464 -3.95 15.27 -5.42
N PRO A 465 -2.59 15.22 -5.40
CA PRO A 465 -1.85 14.26 -4.58
C PRO A 465 -2.31 14.25 -3.11
N ALA A 466 -2.88 13.13 -2.69
CA ALA A 466 -3.40 12.93 -1.32
C ALA A 466 -3.23 11.48 -0.86
N ALA A 467 -3.29 11.29 0.46
CA ALA A 467 -3.28 9.96 1.07
C ALA A 467 -4.49 9.12 0.61
N ILE A 468 -4.24 7.84 0.33
CA ILE A 468 -5.27 6.88 -0.07
C ILE A 468 -6.01 6.39 1.18
N GLN A 469 -7.31 6.67 1.26
CA GLN A 469 -8.17 6.30 2.39
C GLN A 469 -8.80 4.91 2.21
N ALA A 470 -9.29 4.60 1.01
CA ALA A 470 -9.83 3.28 0.68
C ALA A 470 -9.38 2.79 -0.70
N LEU A 471 -9.33 1.46 -0.83
CA LEU A 471 -8.90 0.71 -2.01
C LEU A 471 -9.89 -0.43 -2.23
N SER A 472 -10.46 -0.54 -3.43
CA SER A 472 -11.34 -1.66 -3.81
C SER A 472 -10.99 -2.16 -5.21
N LEU A 473 -10.79 -3.47 -5.33
CA LEU A 473 -10.43 -4.14 -6.58
C LEU A 473 -11.68 -4.76 -7.20
N ASP A 474 -11.96 -4.41 -8.45
CA ASP A 474 -12.99 -5.03 -9.28
C ASP A 474 -12.33 -5.86 -10.37
N THR A 475 -12.32 -7.18 -10.16
CA THR A 475 -11.74 -8.13 -11.12
C THR A 475 -12.63 -8.36 -12.34
N GLU A 476 -13.93 -8.11 -12.25
CA GLU A 476 -14.87 -8.31 -13.36
C GLU A 476 -14.72 -7.20 -14.41
N ARG A 477 -14.66 -5.94 -13.95
CA ARG A 477 -14.41 -4.79 -14.83
C ARG A 477 -12.93 -4.49 -15.07
N ARG A 478 -12.04 -5.21 -14.37
CA ARG A 478 -10.59 -4.99 -14.36
C ARG A 478 -10.24 -3.53 -14.01
N LYS A 479 -10.81 -3.04 -12.90
CA LYS A 479 -10.58 -1.69 -12.39
C LYS A 479 -10.19 -1.71 -10.91
N LEU A 480 -9.46 -0.68 -10.50
CA LEU A 480 -9.12 -0.39 -9.12
C LEU A 480 -9.76 0.94 -8.74
N TYR A 481 -10.64 0.94 -7.74
CA TYR A 481 -11.25 2.14 -7.20
C TYR A 481 -10.50 2.60 -5.96
N VAL A 482 -10.13 3.88 -5.97
CA VAL A 482 -9.27 4.48 -4.95
C VAL A 482 -9.91 5.79 -4.51
N SER A 483 -9.94 6.07 -3.22
CA SER A 483 -10.48 7.32 -2.69
C SER A 483 -9.47 8.05 -1.82
N SER A 484 -9.47 9.37 -1.95
CA SER A 484 -8.79 10.31 -1.06
C SER A 484 -9.83 11.13 -0.29
N GLN A 485 -9.36 12.11 0.49
CA GLN A 485 -10.26 13.08 1.12
C GLN A 485 -10.95 14.06 0.14
N TRP A 486 -10.55 14.09 -1.14
CA TRP A 486 -11.05 15.06 -2.12
C TRP A 486 -11.79 14.43 -3.30
N GLU A 487 -11.39 13.22 -3.71
CA GLU A 487 -11.87 12.61 -4.95
C GLU A 487 -11.88 11.08 -4.89
N VAL A 488 -12.66 10.49 -5.80
CA VAL A 488 -12.65 9.07 -6.12
C VAL A 488 -12.08 8.90 -7.53
N SER A 489 -11.15 7.96 -7.68
CA SER A 489 -10.48 7.67 -8.93
C SER A 489 -10.67 6.21 -9.32
N GLN A 490 -10.96 5.98 -10.60
CA GLN A 490 -11.00 4.66 -11.23
C GLN A 490 -9.73 4.47 -12.06
N VAL A 491 -8.91 3.48 -11.66
CA VAL A 491 -7.64 3.15 -12.31
C VAL A 491 -7.78 1.83 -13.07
N PRO A 492 -7.55 1.78 -14.39
CA PRO A 492 -7.47 0.52 -15.13
C PRO A 492 -6.35 -0.38 -14.63
N LEU A 493 -6.60 -1.68 -14.52
CA LEU A 493 -5.53 -2.64 -14.22
C LEU A 493 -4.59 -2.79 -15.43
N ASP A 494 -5.12 -2.63 -16.64
CA ASP A 494 -4.48 -2.74 -17.95
C ASP A 494 -4.02 -1.38 -18.51
N LEU A 495 -3.28 -0.61 -17.71
CA LEU A 495 -2.77 0.71 -18.10
C LEU A 495 -1.56 0.61 -19.06
N CYS A 496 -1.73 -0.01 -20.22
CA CYS A 496 -0.66 -0.27 -21.19
C CYS A 496 -0.19 1.01 -21.91
N GLU A 497 -1.06 2.02 -22.04
CA GLU A 497 -0.77 3.27 -22.76
C GLU A 497 0.35 4.12 -22.13
N VAL A 498 0.68 3.88 -20.86
CA VAL A 498 1.80 4.53 -20.18
C VAL A 498 3.16 4.08 -20.74
N TYR A 499 3.21 2.91 -21.35
CA TYR A 499 4.38 2.44 -22.09
C TYR A 499 4.35 3.03 -23.50
N GLY A 500 4.59 4.34 -23.60
CA GLY A 500 4.58 5.08 -24.86
C GLY A 500 5.85 4.86 -25.69
N GLY A 501 5.67 4.58 -26.99
CA GLY A 501 6.74 4.36 -27.96
C GLY A 501 7.25 2.91 -27.94
N GLY A 502 7.72 2.40 -29.08
CA GLY A 502 8.28 1.05 -29.24
C GLY A 502 9.58 0.78 -28.47
N GLY A 503 9.73 1.36 -27.27
CA GLY A 503 10.77 1.04 -26.31
C GLY A 503 10.32 -0.17 -25.46
N PRO A 504 11.23 -1.11 -25.14
CA PRO A 504 10.90 -2.38 -24.54
C PRO A 504 11.10 -2.35 -23.03
N GLY A 505 10.51 -1.36 -22.36
CA GLY A 505 10.16 -1.55 -20.95
C GLY A 505 9.29 -2.80 -20.87
N ARG A 506 9.47 -3.64 -19.84
CA ARG A 506 8.69 -4.89 -19.71
C ARG A 506 7.20 -4.53 -19.79
N PRO A 507 6.46 -4.96 -20.84
CA PRO A 507 5.03 -4.78 -20.82
C PRO A 507 4.51 -5.58 -19.62
N PRO A 508 3.59 -5.02 -18.80
CA PRO A 508 2.93 -5.76 -17.73
C PRO A 508 2.34 -7.07 -18.26
N ALA A 509 2.13 -8.06 -17.40
CA ALA A 509 1.54 -9.33 -17.81
C ALA A 509 0.14 -9.19 -18.49
N ASP A 510 -0.49 -8.04 -18.28
CA ASP A 510 -1.81 -7.63 -18.79
C ASP A 510 -1.72 -6.96 -20.17
N CYS A 511 -0.50 -6.70 -20.64
CA CYS A 511 -0.20 -5.98 -21.86
C CYS A 511 0.63 -6.86 -22.80
N GLY A 512 0.39 -6.71 -24.09
CA GLY A 512 1.33 -7.18 -25.10
C GLY A 512 1.39 -6.21 -26.28
N TRP A 513 2.35 -6.43 -27.15
CA TRP A 513 2.54 -5.67 -28.36
C TRP A 513 1.59 -6.13 -29.48
N GLY A 514 0.79 -5.20 -29.98
CA GLY A 514 -0.05 -5.34 -31.17
C GLY A 514 -0.21 -3.98 -31.84
N LEU A 515 -0.20 -3.94 -33.18
CA LEU A 515 -0.25 -2.70 -33.98
C LEU A 515 -1.60 -1.92 -33.89
N THR A 516 -2.48 -2.26 -32.95
CA THR A 516 -3.82 -1.65 -32.75
C THR A 516 -4.35 -1.94 -31.34
N PRO A 517 -5.22 -1.08 -30.76
CA PRO A 517 -5.78 -1.24 -29.41
C PRO A 517 -6.53 -2.57 -29.23
N PRO A 518 -6.63 -3.09 -27.99
CA PRO A 518 -7.11 -4.43 -27.70
C PRO A 518 -8.63 -4.52 -27.90
N SER A 519 -9.09 -4.81 -29.12
CA SER A 519 -10.39 -5.43 -29.34
C SER A 519 -10.20 -6.94 -29.48
N ASN A 520 -10.92 -7.70 -28.66
CA ASN A 520 -10.98 -9.16 -28.55
C ASN A 520 -10.39 -10.00 -29.71
N SER A 521 -9.63 -11.02 -29.30
CA SER A 521 -9.22 -12.23 -30.06
C SER A 521 -8.11 -12.11 -31.12
N ARG A 522 -7.01 -11.39 -30.82
CA ARG A 522 -5.74 -11.58 -31.57
C ARG A 522 -4.59 -11.93 -30.64
N PRO A 523 -3.64 -12.79 -31.06
CA PRO A 523 -2.44 -13.07 -30.28
C PRO A 523 -1.65 -11.77 -30.13
N VAL A 524 -1.40 -11.39 -28.89
CA VAL A 524 -0.62 -10.21 -28.55
C VAL A 524 0.78 -10.69 -28.18
N LEU A 525 1.82 -10.04 -28.71
CA LEU A 525 3.22 -10.41 -28.40
C LEU A 525 3.52 -10.02 -26.96
N GLN A 526 3.65 -11.02 -26.09
CA GLN A 526 3.95 -10.85 -24.69
C GLN A 526 5.21 -11.64 -24.39
N SER A 527 6.23 -10.97 -23.87
CA SER A 527 7.47 -11.69 -23.55
C SER A 527 7.33 -12.49 -22.26
N ILE A 528 7.79 -13.73 -22.36
CA ILE A 528 7.86 -14.71 -21.27
C ILE A 528 9.27 -14.72 -20.64
N ASN A 529 10.26 -14.14 -21.32
CA ASN A 529 11.65 -14.18 -20.87
C ASN A 529 11.96 -13.05 -19.85
N PRO A 530 12.32 -13.39 -18.59
CA PRO A 530 12.62 -12.41 -17.55
C PRO A 530 13.93 -11.65 -17.77
N ALA A 531 14.82 -12.08 -18.67
CA ALA A 531 16.13 -11.44 -18.86
C ALA A 531 16.13 -10.39 -19.99
N GLU A 532 15.54 -10.72 -21.15
CA GLU A 532 15.58 -9.86 -22.35
C GLU A 532 14.25 -9.84 -23.11
N PRO A 533 13.19 -9.23 -22.53
CA PRO A 533 11.85 -9.30 -23.10
C PRO A 533 11.68 -8.54 -24.42
N HIS A 534 12.65 -7.69 -24.75
CA HIS A 534 12.71 -6.91 -25.98
C HIS A 534 13.03 -7.74 -27.23
N THR A 535 13.63 -8.92 -27.06
CA THR A 535 14.03 -9.79 -28.18
C THR A 535 12.85 -10.36 -28.96
N GLU A 536 11.68 -10.40 -28.33
CA GLU A 536 10.42 -10.84 -28.92
C GLU A 536 9.66 -9.70 -29.63
N CYS A 537 10.19 -8.47 -29.62
CA CYS A 537 9.62 -7.34 -30.34
C CYS A 537 9.99 -7.39 -31.84
N PRO A 538 9.13 -6.88 -32.75
CA PRO A 538 9.41 -6.86 -34.19
C PRO A 538 10.72 -6.15 -34.56
N ASN A 539 11.07 -5.09 -33.82
CA ASN A 539 12.38 -4.46 -33.86
C ASN A 539 13.16 -4.88 -32.60
N PRO A 540 14.18 -5.75 -32.71
CA PRO A 540 14.96 -6.18 -31.55
C PRO A 540 15.90 -5.09 -31.02
N LYS A 541 16.10 -4.00 -31.78
CA LYS A 541 16.87 -2.82 -31.37
C LYS A 541 15.91 -1.64 -31.19
N PRO A 542 16.07 -0.85 -30.12
CA PRO A 542 15.21 0.32 -29.90
C PRO A 542 15.45 1.38 -30.96
N ASP A 543 14.40 2.16 -31.23
CA ASP A 543 14.48 3.35 -32.05
C ASP A 543 15.47 4.36 -31.44
N LYS A 544 16.22 5.05 -32.29
CA LYS A 544 17.14 6.11 -31.87
C LYS A 544 16.37 7.33 -31.41
N ALA A 545 16.93 8.10 -30.47
CA ALA A 545 16.30 9.33 -30.01
C ALA A 545 16.28 10.38 -31.14
N PRO A 546 15.24 11.22 -31.21
CA PRO A 546 15.22 12.31 -32.18
C PRO A 546 16.34 13.31 -31.88
N LEU A 547 17.08 13.72 -32.91
CA LEU A 547 18.17 14.69 -32.79
C LEU A 547 17.63 16.10 -32.52
N GLN A 548 18.02 16.67 -31.39
CA GLN A 548 17.72 18.04 -30.99
C GLN A 548 18.95 18.93 -31.18
N LYS A 549 18.82 20.04 -31.91
CA LYS A 549 19.94 20.96 -32.18
C LYS A 549 19.73 22.27 -31.44
N VAL A 550 20.79 22.82 -30.85
CA VAL A 550 20.78 24.14 -30.23
C VAL A 550 22.08 24.88 -30.51
N SER A 551 21.98 26.15 -30.90
CA SER A 551 23.12 27.03 -31.10
C SER A 551 23.38 27.84 -29.83
N LEU A 552 24.61 27.83 -29.35
CA LEU A 552 25.00 28.50 -28.10
C LEU A 552 26.24 29.36 -28.31
N ALA A 553 26.31 30.48 -27.60
CA ALA A 553 27.50 31.33 -27.59
C ALA A 553 28.60 30.72 -26.71
N ARG A 554 29.85 31.00 -27.07
CA ARG A 554 31.02 30.61 -26.25
C ARG A 554 30.92 31.26 -24.86
N ASN A 555 31.30 30.50 -23.85
CA ASN A 555 31.22 30.86 -22.43
C ASN A 555 29.80 31.06 -21.86
N SER A 556 28.77 30.65 -22.61
CA SER A 556 27.42 30.57 -22.05
C SER A 556 27.31 29.43 -21.03
N ARG A 557 26.40 29.61 -20.06
CA ARG A 557 25.95 28.56 -19.15
C ARG A 557 24.77 27.83 -19.78
N TYR A 558 24.77 26.51 -19.73
CA TYR A 558 23.68 25.70 -20.25
C TYR A 558 23.48 24.42 -19.44
N TYR A 559 22.38 23.73 -19.67
CA TYR A 559 22.13 22.41 -19.07
C TYR A 559 21.35 21.53 -20.04
N LEU A 560 21.57 20.23 -19.97
CA LEU A 560 20.81 19.22 -20.69
C LEU A 560 20.05 18.37 -19.69
N SER A 561 18.74 18.23 -19.91
CA SER A 561 17.85 17.46 -19.04
C SER A 561 17.39 16.20 -19.74
N CYS A 562 17.64 15.05 -19.11
CA CYS A 562 17.18 13.74 -19.58
C CYS A 562 16.14 13.19 -18.59
N PRO A 563 14.85 13.18 -18.94
CA PRO A 563 13.81 12.57 -18.11
C PRO A 563 14.05 11.07 -17.95
N MET A 564 14.06 10.59 -16.70
CA MET A 564 14.26 9.17 -16.39
C MET A 564 12.92 8.45 -16.35
N GLU A 565 12.54 7.82 -17.46
CA GLU A 565 11.32 7.03 -17.60
C GLU A 565 11.37 5.74 -16.76
N SER A 566 12.44 4.95 -16.87
CA SER A 566 12.64 3.75 -16.04
C SER A 566 13.38 4.12 -14.76
N ARG A 567 12.79 3.83 -13.60
CA ARG A 567 13.48 4.02 -12.30
C ARG A 567 14.43 2.88 -11.93
N HIS A 568 14.52 1.86 -12.79
CA HIS A 568 15.40 0.72 -12.63
C HIS A 568 16.66 0.82 -13.50
N ALA A 569 16.68 1.75 -14.47
CA ALA A 569 17.82 1.98 -15.33
C ALA A 569 18.80 3.00 -14.75
N THR A 570 20.08 2.83 -15.05
CA THR A 570 21.11 3.86 -14.87
C THR A 570 21.13 4.74 -16.12
N TYR A 571 21.12 6.06 -15.94
CA TYR A 571 21.16 7.04 -17.03
C TYR A 571 22.53 7.71 -17.07
N SER A 572 23.16 7.77 -18.24
CA SER A 572 24.48 8.38 -18.43
C SER A 572 24.47 9.39 -19.57
N TRP A 573 24.95 10.60 -19.32
CA TRP A 573 25.25 11.58 -20.36
C TRP A 573 26.65 11.34 -20.92
N ARG A 574 26.72 11.15 -22.24
CA ARG A 574 27.96 10.99 -22.97
C ARG A 574 28.21 12.14 -23.92
N HIS A 575 29.45 12.61 -23.94
CA HIS A 575 29.98 13.51 -24.95
C HIS A 575 31.23 12.86 -25.54
N GLU A 576 31.25 12.70 -26.87
CA GLU A 576 32.22 11.85 -27.55
C GLU A 576 32.19 10.41 -26.99
N GLU A 577 33.29 9.92 -26.42
CA GLU A 577 33.38 8.58 -25.78
C GLU A 577 33.32 8.65 -24.24
N ASN A 578 33.29 9.85 -23.66
CA ASN A 578 33.37 10.06 -22.21
C ASN A 578 31.99 10.17 -21.57
N VAL A 579 31.87 9.64 -20.34
CA VAL A 579 30.69 9.85 -19.49
C VAL A 579 30.90 11.11 -18.67
N GLU A 580 30.08 12.13 -18.93
CA GLU A 580 30.14 13.43 -18.24
C GLU A 580 29.29 13.45 -16.97
N GLN A 581 28.20 12.68 -16.94
CA GLN A 581 27.31 12.56 -15.79
C GLN A 581 26.65 11.18 -15.76
N SER A 582 26.48 10.61 -14.57
CA SER A 582 25.72 9.36 -14.35
C SER A 582 24.69 9.52 -13.23
N CYS A 583 23.51 8.94 -13.44
CA CYS A 583 22.38 8.94 -12.52
C CYS A 583 21.90 7.51 -12.28
N GLU A 584 22.14 7.01 -11.07
CA GLU A 584 21.84 5.63 -10.66
C GLU A 584 20.38 5.43 -10.20
N PRO A 585 19.87 4.17 -10.19
CA PRO A 585 18.60 3.81 -9.56
C PRO A 585 18.55 4.28 -8.10
N GLY A 586 17.66 5.23 -7.80
CA GLY A 586 17.59 5.91 -6.49
C GLY A 586 17.91 7.41 -6.53
N HIS A 587 18.27 7.94 -7.70
CA HIS A 587 18.40 9.38 -7.92
C HIS A 587 17.06 10.11 -7.64
N GLN A 588 17.09 11.13 -6.78
CA GLN A 588 15.89 11.77 -6.25
C GLN A 588 15.13 12.59 -7.31
N SER A 589 15.85 13.33 -8.14
CA SER A 589 15.24 14.11 -9.23
C SER A 589 14.69 13.14 -10.30
N PRO A 590 13.55 13.46 -10.94
CA PRO A 590 13.04 12.70 -12.09
C PRO A 590 13.89 12.86 -13.35
N ASN A 591 14.80 13.83 -13.37
CA ASN A 591 15.67 14.12 -14.49
C ASN A 591 17.13 13.87 -14.12
N CYS A 592 17.86 13.23 -15.03
CA CYS A 592 19.32 13.21 -15.04
C CYS A 592 19.83 14.45 -15.78
N ILE A 593 20.44 15.39 -15.05
CA ILE A 593 20.81 16.70 -15.57
C ILE A 593 22.32 16.80 -15.70
N LEU A 594 22.78 17.17 -16.89
CA LEU A 594 24.16 17.58 -17.16
C LEU A 594 24.23 19.11 -17.13
N PHE A 595 25.10 19.65 -16.28
CA PHE A 595 25.36 21.09 -16.20
C PHE A 595 26.63 21.45 -17.00
N ILE A 596 26.54 22.47 -17.83
CA ILE A 596 27.66 23.04 -18.57
C ILE A 596 27.87 24.47 -18.07
N GLU A 597 28.81 24.64 -17.13
CA GLU A 597 29.02 25.93 -16.47
C GLU A 597 29.68 26.99 -17.35
N ASN A 598 30.54 26.57 -18.28
CA ASN A 598 31.27 27.48 -19.15
C ASN A 598 31.57 26.80 -20.48
N LEU A 599 30.73 27.03 -21.49
CA LEU A 599 30.82 26.35 -22.78
C LEU A 599 32.12 26.69 -23.54
N THR A 600 33.01 25.73 -23.63
CA THR A 600 34.28 25.82 -24.37
C THR A 600 34.18 25.23 -25.77
N ALA A 601 35.16 25.52 -26.63
CA ALA A 601 35.20 24.98 -27.99
C ALA A 601 35.24 23.44 -28.05
N ARG A 602 35.73 22.79 -26.99
CA ARG A 602 35.76 21.32 -26.89
C ARG A 602 34.42 20.71 -26.56
N GLN A 603 33.49 21.47 -25.98
CA GLN A 603 32.18 20.99 -25.53
C GLN A 603 31.09 21.16 -26.59
N TYR A 604 31.44 21.53 -27.82
CA TYR A 604 30.50 21.46 -28.94
C TYR A 604 30.40 20.02 -29.47
N GLY A 605 29.34 19.76 -30.23
CA GLY A 605 29.08 18.46 -30.83
C GLY A 605 27.97 17.69 -30.12
N HIS A 606 28.02 16.36 -30.22
CA HIS A 606 26.90 15.51 -29.85
C HIS A 606 26.94 15.11 -28.37
N TYR A 607 25.81 15.25 -27.71
CA TYR A 607 25.53 14.74 -26.38
C TYR A 607 24.43 13.70 -26.44
N ARG A 608 24.65 12.53 -25.83
CA ARG A 608 23.66 11.45 -25.80
C ARG A 608 23.36 11.08 -24.36
N CYS A 609 22.09 10.95 -24.04
CA CYS A 609 21.66 10.37 -22.78
C CYS A 609 21.30 8.90 -23.04
N GLU A 610 22.03 7.98 -22.42
CA GLU A 610 21.85 6.55 -22.57
C GLU A 610 21.27 5.96 -21.28
N ALA A 611 20.21 5.17 -21.40
CA ALA A 611 19.60 4.42 -20.31
C ALA A 611 20.00 2.94 -20.42
N GLN A 612 20.47 2.36 -19.33
CA GLN A 612 20.87 0.95 -19.26
C GLN A 612 20.15 0.24 -18.12
N GLU A 613 19.43 -0.84 -18.42
CA GLU A 613 18.75 -1.70 -17.44
C GLU A 613 19.19 -3.16 -17.65
N GLY A 614 20.11 -3.65 -16.82
CA GLY A 614 20.74 -4.95 -17.03
C GLY A 614 21.55 -4.98 -18.34
N SER A 615 21.20 -5.89 -19.26
CA SER A 615 21.79 -5.98 -20.60
C SER A 615 21.08 -5.10 -21.63
N TYR A 616 19.96 -4.48 -21.29
CA TYR A 616 19.19 -3.64 -22.21
C TYR A 616 19.72 -2.20 -22.24
N PHE A 617 19.85 -1.63 -23.45
CA PHE A 617 20.34 -0.27 -23.69
C PHE A 617 19.37 0.53 -24.56
N ARG A 618 19.15 1.80 -24.24
CA ARG A 618 18.34 2.74 -25.02
C ARG A 618 18.97 4.12 -25.05
N GLU A 619 18.99 4.74 -26.23
CA GLU A 619 19.26 6.18 -26.35
C GLU A 619 17.99 6.95 -25.99
N ALA A 620 17.98 7.64 -24.85
CA ALA A 620 16.82 8.35 -24.33
C ALA A 620 16.71 9.79 -24.90
N GLN A 621 17.85 10.45 -25.10
CA GLN A 621 17.93 11.79 -25.70
C GLN A 621 19.17 11.94 -26.56
N HIS A 622 19.08 12.72 -27.63
CA HIS A 622 20.21 13.06 -28.49
C HIS A 622 20.23 14.56 -28.78
N TRP A 623 21.26 15.26 -28.29
CA TRP A 623 21.48 16.68 -28.50
C TRP A 623 22.72 16.93 -29.37
N GLU A 624 22.71 18.03 -30.12
CA GLU A 624 23.88 18.58 -30.82
C GLU A 624 24.01 20.06 -30.47
N LEU A 625 25.09 20.39 -29.76
CA LEU A 625 25.45 21.77 -29.44
C LEU A 625 26.26 22.34 -30.60
N LEU A 626 25.75 23.39 -31.22
CA LEU A 626 26.37 24.07 -32.34
C LEU A 626 26.94 25.42 -31.90
N PRO A 627 28.12 25.82 -32.41
CA PRO A 627 28.60 27.19 -32.23
C PRO A 627 27.64 28.16 -32.90
N GLU A 628 27.29 29.24 -32.21
CA GLU A 628 26.55 30.34 -32.82
C GLU A 628 27.43 31.05 -33.86
N ASP A 629 26.97 31.14 -35.11
CA ASP A 629 27.72 31.78 -36.19
C ASP A 629 27.93 33.27 -35.90
N GLY A 630 29.19 33.72 -35.92
CA GLY A 630 29.58 35.10 -35.60
C GLY A 630 28.95 36.20 -36.47
N ALA A 631 28.27 35.84 -37.56
CA ALA A 631 27.61 36.78 -38.46
C ALA A 631 26.40 37.48 -37.83
N THR A 632 25.70 36.86 -36.88
CA THR A 632 24.58 37.50 -36.16
C THR A 632 25.04 38.33 -34.96
N ALA A 633 26.13 37.92 -34.29
CA ALA A 633 26.74 38.66 -33.19
C ALA A 633 27.37 39.99 -33.66
N GLU A 634 28.01 40.01 -34.83
CA GLU A 634 28.51 41.25 -35.45
C GLU A 634 27.37 42.22 -35.83
N HIS A 635 26.17 41.72 -36.16
CA HIS A 635 25.05 42.58 -36.51
C HIS A 635 24.47 43.33 -35.27
N LEU A 636 24.59 42.73 -34.07
CA LEU A 636 24.21 43.35 -32.80
C LEU A 636 25.31 44.28 -32.25
N LEU A 637 26.59 43.91 -32.39
CA LEU A 637 27.73 44.79 -32.06
C LEU A 637 27.84 45.99 -33.03
N GLY A 638 27.48 45.80 -34.31
CA GLY A 638 27.39 46.85 -35.32
C GLY A 638 26.27 47.86 -35.03
N ARG A 639 25.12 47.41 -34.49
CA ARG A 639 24.04 48.30 -34.03
C ARG A 639 24.40 49.08 -32.77
N ALA A 640 25.15 48.49 -31.84
CA ALA A 640 25.64 49.21 -30.65
C ALA A 640 26.67 50.30 -30.99
N ARG A 641 27.55 50.06 -31.98
CA ARG A 641 28.49 51.08 -32.49
C ARG A 641 27.80 52.20 -33.26
N ALA A 642 26.74 51.90 -34.03
CA ALA A 642 25.93 52.92 -34.71
C ALA A 642 25.11 53.79 -33.75
N LEU A 643 24.66 53.24 -32.61
CA LEU A 643 24.00 54.02 -31.55
C LEU A 643 25.01 54.88 -30.79
N ALA A 644 26.23 54.39 -30.51
CA ALA A 644 27.27 55.19 -29.86
C ALA A 644 27.73 56.38 -30.72
N THR A 645 27.87 56.23 -32.04
CA THR A 645 28.22 57.37 -32.92
C THR A 645 27.08 58.38 -33.07
N SER A 646 25.82 57.96 -32.94
CA SER A 646 24.66 58.87 -32.92
C SER A 646 24.54 59.69 -31.62
N LEU A 647 25.02 59.17 -30.48
CA LEU A 647 25.07 59.91 -29.21
C LEU A 647 26.21 60.94 -29.18
N TRP A 648 27.34 60.69 -29.85
CA TRP A 648 28.46 61.65 -29.88
C TRP A 648 28.23 62.85 -30.81
N LEU A 649 27.35 62.74 -31.82
CA LEU A 649 26.94 63.87 -32.67
C LEU A 649 25.88 64.77 -32.04
N GLY A 650 25.23 64.34 -30.94
CA GLY A 650 24.25 65.12 -30.19
C GLY A 650 24.82 65.96 -29.03
N VAL A 651 26.05 65.70 -28.60
CA VAL A 651 26.66 66.34 -27.39
C VAL A 651 27.65 67.46 -27.75
N LEU A 652 27.99 67.63 -29.03
CA LEU A 652 28.89 68.68 -29.50
C LEU A 652 28.29 70.11 -29.61
N PRO A 653 26.96 70.37 -29.64
CA PRO A 653 26.45 71.74 -29.55
C PRO A 653 26.24 72.23 -28.10
N THR A 654 26.18 71.35 -27.10
CA THR A 654 25.84 71.74 -25.71
C THR A 654 27.05 72.16 -24.86
N LEU A 655 28.28 71.93 -25.33
CA LEU A 655 29.51 72.36 -24.65
C LEU A 655 30.01 73.76 -25.05
N ALA A 656 29.39 74.42 -26.03
CA ALA A 656 29.77 75.76 -26.48
C ALA A 656 28.96 76.91 -25.84
N LEU A 657 27.93 76.63 -25.04
CA LEU A 657 27.13 77.65 -24.33
C LEU A 657 27.42 77.78 -22.83
N GLY A 658 28.33 76.96 -22.27
CA GLY A 658 28.67 76.96 -20.84
C GLY A 658 29.87 77.84 -20.43
N LEU A 659 30.53 78.54 -21.36
CA LEU A 659 31.76 79.31 -21.11
C LEU A 659 31.58 80.84 -21.25
N LEU A 660 30.36 81.35 -21.10
CA LEU A 660 30.07 82.79 -21.12
C LEU A 660 29.37 83.34 -19.87
N VAL A 661 29.31 82.58 -18.77
CA VAL A 661 28.89 83.11 -17.46
C VAL A 661 29.76 82.52 -16.34
N HIS A 662 30.96 83.10 -16.22
CA HIS A 662 31.73 83.45 -15.01
C HIS A 662 33.24 83.39 -15.28
#